data_AF-A0A8T6QUS4-F1
#
_entry.id   AF-A0A8T6QUS4-F1
#
_cell.length_a   1.000
_cell.length_b   1.000
_cell.length_c   1.000
_cell.angle_alpha   90.00
_cell.angle_beta   90.00
_cell.angle_gamma   90.00
#
_symmetry.space_group_name_H-M   'P 1'
#
loop_
_entity.id
_entity.type
_entity.pdbx_description
1 polymer ?
#
loop_
_entity_poly.entity_id
_entity_poly.type
_entity_poly.pdbx_seq_one_letter_code
_entity_poly.pdbx_strand_id
1 'polypeptide(L)'
;MTTMTTFDSTKEGLADLLRSIRKGDIQLPDFQRGWVWDDEHVRSLLASISLSYPIGAVMMLQTGNEDVKFKARPVEGVQLSSPVEADRLILDGQQRLTSLFQALNAERPVLTRDLRGRPIYRWYYLDMEAALNPNVEREDAVVSLPDTRQVKNFRGEVIEDYSSPGKEHERGLFPISQVFDCSNWQEGHQEYWDYDKDKIKLFSQFNKEIIKRFEQYQVPVISLGKETPKEAVCQVFEKVNTGGVSLTVFELLTATFAAEDYLLRQDWADRKARLTEFRILEYIESTDFLQSVTLVASLQRQKAAITSGTLPEKAPGISCKRRDILRLTLEEYQTWANPVTRGFQEAAKLLHGQRIFTARDIPYKTQLVPLAAIFTVLGEKALNHGVREKLIRWYWCGVFGELYGSAIESRLAKDLPEVLAWVEGAPEPDTVAVANFIPSRLLGLRTRNSAAYKGIYALLMKYGAPDFRSGIPINEQVYFDEKIDIHHIFPQDWCRKAGLDAKRYDSVINKTPLSAGTNKRISNKPPSKYLATLQKSAEISEERMDAILTEHLIASDALRANDFESFFSARKAALLDRIGQAIGKTIVRDESGSVDYDLFSSQWHAFLQALSRLEGIAIEAGGDVEASGVVVGAYLAEVRQNDKVLHLVDSQEPSAGTIKAALEQTGTRVVLIDSNQPEGGLASIMVALQEQTQLADPIEKPEVGEPDDSDKEPPVGFHPDCIERVSQVLGLSLLSKSRTAYVTEDGSTAVVCSISKTHENNGTPSYWFAFHPSQKEFLENFDQGYVALGCGLPEQTILVPFQDLSSWLDDFWTTEKDDRMYWHIRIHKEGEALRLDRKQGMGRLDITHHLLNS
;
A
#
# COMPACT_ATOMS: atom_id res chain seq x y z
N MET A 1 -20.51 -7.25 50.54
CA MET A 1 -19.81 -5.96 50.39
C MET A 1 -20.60 -5.11 49.42
N THR A 2 -20.71 -3.81 49.67
CA THR A 2 -21.40 -2.86 48.78
C THR A 2 -20.57 -2.64 47.52
N THR A 3 -21.18 -2.76 46.34
CA THR A 3 -20.56 -2.42 45.06
C THR A 3 -20.49 -0.89 44.92
N MET A 4 -19.43 -0.28 45.43
CA MET A 4 -19.15 1.14 45.16
C MET A 4 -18.81 1.31 43.67
N THR A 5 -19.41 2.31 43.02
CA THR A 5 -19.04 2.72 41.67
C THR A 5 -17.65 3.36 41.71
N THR A 6 -16.66 2.70 41.12
CA THR A 6 -15.25 3.14 41.11
C THR A 6 -14.95 4.25 40.11
N PHE A 7 -15.96 4.76 39.42
CA PHE A 7 -15.85 5.84 38.44
C PHE A 7 -16.87 6.94 38.71
N ASP A 8 -16.46 8.19 38.50
CA ASP A 8 -17.28 9.40 38.49
C ASP A 8 -17.35 9.98 37.07
N SER A 9 -18.39 10.75 36.76
CA SER A 9 -18.65 11.32 35.43
C SER A 9 -19.10 12.78 35.55
N THR A 10 -18.16 13.68 35.30
CA THR A 10 -18.27 15.11 35.55
C THR A 10 -17.99 15.93 34.29
N LYS A 11 -17.93 17.26 34.42
CA LYS A 11 -17.55 18.22 33.37
C LYS A 11 -16.56 19.21 33.94
N GLU A 12 -15.50 19.49 33.19
CA GLU A 12 -14.47 20.47 33.58
C GLU A 12 -14.24 21.49 32.45
N GLY A 13 -13.95 22.73 32.83
CA GLY A 13 -13.65 23.79 31.87
C GLY A 13 -12.33 23.52 31.14
N LEU A 14 -12.34 23.69 29.80
CA LEU A 14 -11.16 23.47 28.96
C LEU A 14 -9.95 24.28 29.44
N ALA A 15 -10.16 25.55 29.79
CA ALA A 15 -9.10 26.42 30.31
C ALA A 15 -8.50 25.90 31.63
N ASP A 16 -9.30 25.27 32.51
CA ASP A 16 -8.85 24.76 33.80
C ASP A 16 -8.08 23.43 33.66
N LEU A 17 -8.55 22.54 32.78
CA LEU A 17 -7.83 21.32 32.38
C LEU A 17 -6.46 21.66 31.78
N LEU A 18 -6.40 22.59 30.83
CA LEU A 18 -5.15 23.01 30.20
C LEU A 18 -4.21 23.75 31.18
N ARG A 19 -4.75 24.46 32.18
CA ARG A 19 -3.95 25.07 33.27
C ARG A 19 -3.36 24.02 34.21
N SER A 20 -4.11 22.96 34.53
CA SER A 20 -3.66 21.83 35.35
C SER A 20 -2.59 21.00 34.62
N ILE A 21 -2.74 20.81 33.30
CA ILE A 21 -1.68 20.25 32.45
C ILE A 21 -0.43 21.14 32.44
N ARG A 22 -0.57 22.48 32.35
CA ARG A 22 0.57 23.42 32.36
C ARG A 22 1.41 23.33 33.64
N LYS A 23 0.79 23.03 34.78
CA LYS A 23 1.45 22.89 36.08
C LYS A 23 2.11 21.53 36.32
N GLY A 24 1.60 20.47 35.69
CA GLY A 24 1.97 19.08 35.99
C GLY A 24 1.01 18.32 36.90
N ASP A 25 -0.09 18.95 37.35
CA ASP A 25 -1.17 18.31 38.13
C ASP A 25 -1.83 17.16 37.34
N ILE A 26 -1.92 17.31 36.00
CA ILE A 26 -2.42 16.30 35.06
C ILE A 26 -1.29 15.87 34.11
N GLN A 27 -1.01 14.57 34.06
CA GLN A 27 0.08 13.98 33.26
C GLN A 27 -0.37 12.76 32.45
N LEU A 28 0.55 12.16 31.69
CA LEU A 28 0.36 10.93 30.93
C LEU A 28 1.05 9.77 31.66
N PRO A 29 0.49 8.54 31.64
CA PRO A 29 1.25 7.34 31.97
C PRO A 29 2.40 7.13 30.97
N ASP A 30 3.60 6.76 31.46
CA ASP A 30 4.78 6.51 30.62
C ASP A 30 4.59 5.33 29.63
N PHE A 31 3.62 4.44 29.89
CA PHE A 31 3.24 3.39 28.94
C PHE A 31 2.52 3.90 27.68
N GLN A 32 1.85 5.06 27.72
CA GLN A 32 1.20 5.63 26.54
C GLN A 32 2.21 6.10 25.49
N ARG A 33 1.90 5.89 24.21
CA ARG A 33 2.72 6.31 23.08
C ARG A 33 2.80 7.84 22.95
N GLY A 34 3.74 8.34 22.15
CA GLY A 34 3.84 9.77 21.85
C GLY A 34 2.59 10.34 21.16
N TRP A 35 2.57 11.64 20.97
CA TRP A 35 1.59 12.30 20.12
C TRP A 35 1.80 11.94 18.64
N VAL A 36 0.71 11.63 17.93
CA VAL A 36 0.75 11.09 16.56
C VAL A 36 -0.29 11.69 15.62
N TRP A 37 -1.05 12.69 16.05
CA TRP A 37 -1.99 13.40 15.17
C TRP A 37 -1.25 14.22 14.12
N ASP A 38 -1.93 14.44 13.00
CA ASP A 38 -1.50 15.29 11.89
C ASP A 38 -2.19 16.66 11.94
N ASP A 39 -1.82 17.52 11.00
CA ASP A 39 -2.32 18.88 10.84
C ASP A 39 -3.86 18.96 10.66
N GLU A 40 -4.46 17.97 10.00
CA GLU A 40 -5.89 17.94 9.66
C GLU A 40 -6.73 17.62 10.91
N HIS A 41 -6.33 16.60 11.67
CA HIS A 41 -6.97 16.26 12.94
C HIS A 41 -6.90 17.42 13.96
N VAL A 42 -5.82 18.22 13.96
CA VAL A 42 -5.73 19.42 14.82
C VAL A 42 -6.67 20.52 14.36
N ARG A 43 -6.75 20.82 13.05
CA ARG A 43 -7.69 21.81 12.50
C ARG A 43 -9.14 21.45 12.82
N SER A 44 -9.55 20.21 12.56
CA SER A 44 -10.92 19.74 12.80
C SER A 44 -11.32 19.80 14.29
N LEU A 45 -10.39 19.50 15.21
CA LEU A 45 -10.64 19.61 16.65
C LEU A 45 -10.83 21.07 17.11
N LEU A 46 -10.02 21.99 16.58
CA LEU A 46 -10.14 23.43 16.87
C LEU A 46 -11.45 24.00 16.28
N ALA A 47 -11.80 23.60 15.07
CA ALA A 47 -13.06 23.95 14.43
C ALA A 47 -14.26 23.47 15.25
N SER A 48 -14.24 22.22 15.70
CA SER A 48 -15.29 21.62 16.56
C SER A 48 -15.53 22.42 17.84
N ILE A 49 -14.47 22.83 18.55
CA ILE A 49 -14.60 23.64 19.78
C ILE A 49 -15.13 25.03 19.46
N SER A 50 -14.71 25.64 18.34
CA SER A 50 -15.26 26.93 17.89
C SER A 50 -16.75 26.87 17.48
N LEU A 51 -17.32 25.68 17.30
CA LEU A 51 -18.75 25.42 17.10
C LEU A 51 -19.47 24.96 18.38
N SER A 52 -18.75 24.84 19.51
CA SER A 52 -19.21 24.19 20.74
C SER A 52 -19.65 22.72 20.55
N TYR A 53 -19.15 22.04 19.51
CA TYR A 53 -19.47 20.64 19.23
C TYR A 53 -18.71 19.70 20.19
N PRO A 54 -19.28 18.54 20.57
CA PRO A 54 -18.69 17.65 21.57
C PRO A 54 -17.49 16.87 21.01
N ILE A 55 -16.29 17.13 21.54
CA ILE A 55 -15.03 16.45 21.14
C ILE A 55 -14.86 15.04 21.75
N GLY A 56 -15.93 14.43 22.23
CA GLY A 56 -15.90 13.22 23.07
C GLY A 56 -15.48 13.49 24.52
N ALA A 57 -15.58 12.45 25.35
CA ALA A 57 -15.13 12.50 26.75
C ALA A 57 -13.60 12.40 26.86
N VAL A 58 -13.06 12.71 28.04
CA VAL A 58 -11.68 12.40 28.46
C VAL A 58 -11.78 11.43 29.64
N MET A 59 -10.88 10.46 29.72
CA MET A 59 -10.81 9.56 30.88
C MET A 59 -9.53 9.80 31.66
N MET A 60 -9.63 9.83 33.00
CA MET A 60 -8.50 10.03 33.91
C MET A 60 -8.50 9.03 35.06
N LEU A 61 -7.33 8.78 35.65
CA LEU A 61 -7.14 8.03 36.88
C LEU A 61 -6.60 8.97 37.96
N GLN A 62 -7.22 8.97 39.14
CA GLN A 62 -6.64 9.61 40.34
C GLN A 62 -5.45 8.80 40.86
N THR A 63 -4.37 9.48 41.21
CA THR A 63 -3.17 8.86 41.80
C THR A 63 -3.28 8.72 43.32
N GLY A 64 -2.18 8.39 44.00
CA GLY A 64 -2.16 8.27 45.47
C GLY A 64 -2.68 6.93 46.02
N ASN A 65 -2.61 5.86 45.23
CA ASN A 65 -2.73 4.47 45.68
C ASN A 65 -1.34 3.82 45.74
N GLU A 66 -1.03 3.08 46.80
CA GLU A 66 0.26 2.40 46.97
C GLU A 66 0.47 1.24 46.00
N ASP A 67 -0.61 0.57 45.59
CA ASP A 67 -0.63 -0.60 44.68
C ASP A 67 -0.58 -0.19 43.19
N VAL A 68 -1.01 1.03 42.85
CA VAL A 68 -1.22 1.49 41.45
C VAL A 68 -0.22 2.60 41.09
N LYS A 69 1.08 2.26 41.18
CA LYS A 69 2.18 3.15 40.81
C LYS A 69 2.48 3.08 39.31
N PHE A 70 1.74 3.84 38.51
CA PHE A 70 2.13 4.12 37.13
C PHE A 70 3.10 5.30 37.08
N LYS A 71 4.28 5.10 36.50
CA LYS A 71 5.24 6.17 36.23
C LYS A 71 4.59 7.23 35.33
N ALA A 72 4.62 8.49 35.77
CA ALA A 72 4.09 9.62 35.02
C ALA A 72 5.13 10.23 34.06
N ARG A 73 4.65 10.88 32.99
CA ARG A 73 5.42 11.81 32.16
C ARG A 73 4.54 13.02 31.80
N PRO A 74 5.09 14.25 31.70
CA PRO A 74 4.32 15.41 31.27
C PRO A 74 3.67 15.24 29.88
N VAL A 75 2.57 15.96 29.64
CA VAL A 75 1.97 16.09 28.31
C VAL A 75 2.97 16.74 27.36
N GLU A 76 3.01 16.27 26.11
CA GLU A 76 3.94 16.80 25.10
C GLU A 76 3.64 18.29 24.83
N GLY A 77 4.69 19.11 24.96
CA GLY A 77 4.59 20.57 24.97
C GLY A 77 4.88 21.21 26.34
N VAL A 78 4.61 20.52 27.45
CA VAL A 78 4.83 21.03 28.82
C VAL A 78 6.32 21.11 29.14
N GLN A 79 6.72 22.15 29.87
CA GLN A 79 8.04 22.29 30.48
C GLN A 79 7.85 22.54 31.99
N LEU A 80 8.35 21.62 32.82
CA LEU A 80 8.33 21.75 34.28
C LEU A 80 9.75 22.11 34.78
N SER A 81 9.84 23.05 35.71
CA SER A 81 11.12 23.48 36.32
C SER A 81 11.66 22.49 37.35
N SER A 82 10.82 21.56 37.82
CA SER A 82 11.15 20.48 38.75
C SER A 82 10.15 19.32 38.55
N PRO A 83 10.45 18.09 39.01
CA PRO A 83 9.47 17.00 38.98
C PRO A 83 8.27 17.32 39.88
N VAL A 84 7.08 17.28 39.30
CA VAL A 84 5.79 17.42 40.00
C VAL A 84 5.11 16.06 40.00
N GLU A 85 4.62 15.60 41.14
CA GLU A 85 3.76 14.41 41.21
C GLU A 85 2.39 14.75 40.62
N ALA A 86 1.86 13.90 39.73
CA ALA A 86 0.57 14.12 39.12
C ALA A 86 -0.56 13.71 40.08
N ASP A 87 -1.58 14.55 40.24
CA ASP A 87 -2.85 14.19 40.90
C ASP A 87 -3.67 13.24 40.00
N ARG A 88 -3.56 13.42 38.67
CA ARG A 88 -4.34 12.68 37.67
C ARG A 88 -3.51 12.25 36.46
N LEU A 89 -3.77 11.04 35.98
CA LEU A 89 -3.19 10.49 34.75
C LEU A 89 -4.26 10.32 33.67
N ILE A 90 -4.05 10.88 32.48
CA ILE A 90 -4.97 10.75 31.34
C ILE A 90 -4.91 9.31 30.80
N LEU A 91 -6.06 8.63 30.68
CA LEU A 91 -6.19 7.27 30.13
C LEU A 91 -6.80 7.24 28.72
N ASP A 92 -7.74 8.13 28.41
CA ASP A 92 -8.21 8.42 27.05
C ASP A 92 -8.35 9.93 26.85
N GLY A 93 -8.24 10.39 25.61
CA GLY A 93 -8.24 11.79 25.24
C GLY A 93 -6.85 12.42 25.22
N GLN A 94 -5.79 11.63 25.45
CA GLN A 94 -4.39 12.07 25.34
C GLN A 94 -4.17 12.91 24.09
N GLN A 95 -4.50 12.36 22.90
CA GLN A 95 -4.21 13.01 21.63
C GLN A 95 -4.99 14.33 21.48
N ARG A 96 -6.27 14.35 21.90
CA ARG A 96 -7.12 15.56 21.93
C ARG A 96 -6.53 16.64 22.84
N LEU A 97 -6.28 16.31 24.11
CA LEU A 97 -5.74 17.27 25.09
C LEU A 97 -4.31 17.73 24.76
N THR A 98 -3.48 16.88 24.15
CA THR A 98 -2.12 17.26 23.70
C THR A 98 -2.19 18.24 22.52
N SER A 99 -3.05 17.98 21.54
CA SER A 99 -3.31 18.91 20.43
C SER A 99 -3.79 20.27 20.93
N LEU A 100 -4.74 20.27 21.88
CA LEU A 100 -5.30 21.50 22.47
C LEU A 100 -4.28 22.25 23.31
N PHE A 101 -3.49 21.56 24.13
CA PHE A 101 -2.41 22.19 24.89
C PHE A 101 -1.38 22.86 23.98
N GLN A 102 -0.95 22.18 22.91
CA GLN A 102 0.03 22.76 22.00
C GLN A 102 -0.56 23.89 21.12
N ALA A 103 -1.82 23.81 20.69
CA ALA A 103 -2.43 24.86 19.86
C ALA A 103 -2.89 26.10 20.65
N LEU A 104 -3.36 25.93 21.89
CA LEU A 104 -3.99 27.00 22.69
C LEU A 104 -3.05 27.61 23.74
N ASN A 105 -2.06 26.87 24.23
CA ASN A 105 -1.22 27.31 25.37
C ASN A 105 0.28 27.44 25.04
N ALA A 106 0.76 27.03 23.86
CA ALA A 106 2.19 27.09 23.54
C ALA A 106 2.56 28.31 22.69
N GLU A 107 3.50 29.11 23.19
CA GLU A 107 4.08 30.28 22.51
C GLU A 107 5.11 29.87 21.42
N ARG A 108 4.91 28.72 20.76
CA ARG A 108 5.81 28.11 19.78
C ARG A 108 5.01 27.29 18.75
N PRO A 109 5.52 27.09 17.51
CA PRO A 109 4.82 26.29 16.52
C PRO A 109 4.76 24.81 16.94
N VAL A 110 3.61 24.19 16.70
CA VAL A 110 3.28 22.80 17.02
C VAL A 110 4.02 21.85 16.08
N LEU A 111 4.73 20.85 16.63
CA LEU A 111 5.47 19.85 15.86
C LEU A 111 4.53 18.69 15.44
N THR A 112 3.63 18.97 14.51
CA THR A 112 2.64 18.02 13.97
C THR A 112 3.21 17.21 12.79
N ARG A 113 2.36 16.47 12.08
CA ARG A 113 2.69 15.71 10.87
C ARG A 113 1.88 16.16 9.67
N ASP A 114 2.41 15.95 8.46
CA ASP A 114 1.61 15.97 7.23
C ASP A 114 0.90 14.62 6.98
N LEU A 115 0.01 14.57 5.99
CA LEU A 115 -0.68 13.36 5.53
C LEU A 115 0.24 12.25 4.98
N ARG A 116 1.56 12.48 4.93
CA ARG A 116 2.59 11.49 4.58
C ARG A 116 3.44 11.10 5.81
N GLY A 117 2.99 11.47 7.01
CA GLY A 117 3.61 11.16 8.30
C GLY A 117 4.88 11.97 8.63
N ARG A 118 5.28 12.92 7.78
CA ARG A 118 6.51 13.71 7.90
C ARG A 118 6.33 14.81 8.95
N PRO A 119 7.33 15.06 9.82
CA PRO A 119 7.23 16.12 10.83
C PRO A 119 7.22 17.51 10.20
N ILE A 120 6.32 18.38 10.67
CA ILE A 120 6.17 19.77 10.24
C ILE A 120 5.89 20.66 11.45
N TYR A 121 6.30 21.93 11.39
CA TYR A 121 6.03 22.92 12.43
C TYR A 121 4.91 23.87 11.98
N ARG A 122 3.88 24.04 12.82
CA ARG A 122 2.65 24.78 12.48
C ARG A 122 2.24 25.81 13.52
N TRP A 123 1.78 26.97 13.05
CA TRP A 123 1.00 27.92 13.84
C TRP A 123 -0.47 27.85 13.42
N TYR A 124 -1.39 27.86 14.39
CA TYR A 124 -2.83 27.79 14.15
C TYR A 124 -3.50 29.15 14.37
N TYR A 125 -4.30 29.57 13.39
CA TYR A 125 -5.03 30.84 13.38
C TYR A 125 -6.51 30.61 13.06
N LEU A 126 -7.35 31.57 13.43
CA LEU A 126 -8.71 31.73 12.94
C LEU A 126 -8.77 32.97 12.04
N ASP A 127 -9.21 32.82 10.80
CA ASP A 127 -9.65 33.96 9.99
C ASP A 127 -10.98 34.47 10.58
N MET A 128 -11.02 35.73 11.04
CA MET A 128 -12.21 36.29 11.69
C MET A 128 -13.40 36.46 10.75
N GLU A 129 -13.16 36.81 9.49
CA GLU A 129 -14.24 37.07 8.51
C GLU A 129 -14.80 35.75 7.98
N ALA A 130 -13.93 34.77 7.71
CA ALA A 130 -14.32 33.40 7.37
C ALA A 130 -15.04 32.68 8.54
N ALA A 131 -14.55 32.81 9.77
CA ALA A 131 -15.17 32.15 10.93
C ALA A 131 -16.57 32.67 11.25
N LEU A 132 -16.87 33.93 10.92
CA LEU A 132 -18.20 34.54 11.09
C LEU A 132 -19.12 34.34 9.87
N ASN A 133 -18.61 33.91 8.72
CA ASN A 133 -19.40 33.69 7.51
C ASN A 133 -20.15 32.33 7.58
N PRO A 134 -21.49 32.30 7.57
CA PRO A 134 -22.25 31.05 7.65
C PRO A 134 -22.15 30.18 6.39
N ASN A 135 -21.56 30.68 5.31
CA ASN A 135 -21.35 29.96 4.04
C ASN A 135 -19.95 29.34 3.93
N VAL A 136 -19.10 29.43 4.96
CA VAL A 136 -17.75 28.84 4.99
C VAL A 136 -17.72 27.72 6.02
N GLU A 137 -17.22 26.55 5.64
CA GLU A 137 -17.03 25.46 6.60
C GLU A 137 -15.98 25.85 7.63
N ARG A 138 -16.27 25.58 8.91
CA ARG A 138 -15.45 26.11 10.00
C ARG A 138 -14.01 25.57 10.01
N GLU A 139 -13.78 24.41 9.40
CA GLU A 139 -12.43 23.86 9.26
C GLU A 139 -11.54 24.71 8.34
N ASP A 140 -12.11 25.31 7.28
CA ASP A 140 -11.38 26.22 6.38
C ASP A 140 -11.02 27.55 7.05
N ALA A 141 -11.86 28.05 7.96
CA ALA A 141 -11.54 29.23 8.75
C ALA A 141 -10.42 28.98 9.79
N VAL A 142 -10.08 27.72 10.11
CA VAL A 142 -8.91 27.36 10.93
C VAL A 142 -7.68 27.21 10.02
N VAL A 143 -6.86 28.26 9.95
CA VAL A 143 -5.69 28.34 9.06
C VAL A 143 -4.45 27.75 9.75
N SER A 144 -3.73 26.86 9.05
CA SER A 144 -2.48 26.26 9.51
C SER A 144 -1.27 26.78 8.72
N LEU A 145 -0.51 27.69 9.33
CA LEU A 145 0.65 28.35 8.73
C LEU A 145 1.95 27.61 9.10
N PRO A 146 3.00 27.62 8.25
CA PRO A 146 4.32 27.10 8.63
C PRO A 146 4.95 27.95 9.74
N ASP A 147 5.99 27.42 10.38
CA ASP A 147 6.83 28.10 11.39
C ASP A 147 7.22 29.55 11.02
N THR A 148 7.59 29.80 9.76
CA THR A 148 7.95 31.13 9.23
C THR A 148 6.76 32.08 9.05
N ARG A 149 5.52 31.61 9.22
CA ARG A 149 4.27 32.33 8.95
C ARG A 149 4.17 32.89 7.51
N GLN A 150 4.86 32.27 6.55
CA GLN A 150 4.88 32.67 5.14
C GLN A 150 4.43 31.53 4.25
N VAL A 151 3.34 31.72 3.51
CA VAL A 151 2.85 30.79 2.49
C VAL A 151 3.70 30.97 1.23
N LYS A 152 4.30 29.89 0.74
CA LYS A 152 5.22 29.90 -0.41
C LYS A 152 4.73 28.98 -1.52
N ASN A 153 4.91 29.40 -2.78
CA ASN A 153 4.58 28.59 -3.94
C ASN A 153 5.65 27.50 -4.20
N PHE A 154 5.43 26.66 -5.22
CA PHE A 154 6.37 25.59 -5.59
C PHE A 154 7.77 26.08 -6.02
N ARG A 155 7.93 27.36 -6.36
CA ARG A 155 9.22 28.00 -6.69
C ARG A 155 9.93 28.58 -5.46
N GLY A 156 9.29 28.57 -4.28
CA GLY A 156 9.79 29.17 -3.05
C GLY A 156 9.46 30.66 -2.88
N GLU A 157 8.72 31.26 -3.82
CA GLU A 157 8.30 32.65 -3.78
C GLU A 157 7.17 32.81 -2.75
N VAL A 158 7.20 33.87 -1.93
CA VAL A 158 6.17 34.14 -0.92
C VAL A 158 4.91 34.66 -1.62
N ILE A 159 3.77 33.99 -1.37
CA ILE A 159 2.45 34.39 -1.85
C ILE A 159 1.77 35.27 -0.78
N GLU A 160 1.80 34.81 0.47
CA GLU A 160 1.18 35.48 1.61
C GLU A 160 2.13 35.43 2.80
N ASP A 161 2.13 36.49 3.61
CA ASP A 161 3.11 36.73 4.65
C ASP A 161 2.42 37.26 5.91
N TYR A 162 2.56 36.53 7.02
CA TYR A 162 2.01 36.85 8.33
C TYR A 162 3.13 36.89 9.39
N SER A 163 4.36 37.22 8.98
CA SER A 163 5.55 37.22 9.83
C SER A 163 5.59 38.30 10.92
N SER A 164 4.55 39.13 11.06
CA SER A 164 4.50 40.25 12.00
C SER A 164 3.04 40.62 12.34
N PRO A 165 2.73 41.06 13.57
CA PRO A 165 1.35 41.34 14.00
C PRO A 165 0.56 42.26 13.07
N GLY A 166 1.17 43.31 12.51
CA GLY A 166 0.49 44.18 11.54
C GLY A 166 -0.08 43.46 10.31
N LYS A 167 0.60 42.40 9.82
CA LYS A 167 0.11 41.58 8.70
C LYS A 167 -0.97 40.59 9.15
N GLU A 168 -0.89 40.11 10.40
CA GLU A 168 -1.95 39.32 11.02
C GLU A 168 -3.23 40.17 11.20
N HIS A 169 -3.09 41.43 11.61
CA HIS A 169 -4.20 42.39 11.76
C HIS A 169 -4.77 42.86 10.42
N GLU A 170 -3.94 43.10 9.40
CA GLU A 170 -4.35 43.48 8.04
C GLU A 170 -5.30 42.44 7.42
N ARG A 171 -5.01 41.15 7.64
CA ARG A 171 -5.78 40.02 7.11
C ARG A 171 -6.74 39.38 8.12
N GLY A 172 -6.90 39.98 9.31
CA GLY A 172 -7.85 39.50 10.33
C GLY A 172 -7.59 38.08 10.84
N LEU A 173 -6.34 37.62 10.82
CA LEU A 173 -5.94 36.29 11.30
C LEU A 173 -5.63 36.33 12.80
N PHE A 174 -6.57 35.84 13.60
CA PHE A 174 -6.44 35.75 15.05
C PHE A 174 -5.62 34.51 15.47
N PRO A 175 -4.48 34.64 16.17
CA PRO A 175 -3.69 33.49 16.64
C PRO A 175 -4.43 32.73 17.74
N ILE A 176 -4.70 31.45 17.52
CA ILE A 176 -5.50 30.61 18.42
C ILE A 176 -4.87 30.47 19.82
N SER A 177 -3.53 30.61 19.92
CA SER A 177 -2.80 30.61 21.19
C SER A 177 -3.11 31.82 22.11
N GLN A 178 -3.88 32.81 21.64
CA GLN A 178 -4.34 33.96 22.44
C GLN A 178 -5.84 33.89 22.78
N VAL A 179 -6.53 32.76 22.53
CA VAL A 179 -8.00 32.68 22.76
C VAL A 179 -8.42 32.76 24.23
N PHE A 180 -7.50 32.53 25.19
CA PHE A 180 -7.77 32.69 26.63
C PHE A 180 -7.26 34.02 27.21
N ASP A 181 -6.52 34.82 26.44
CA ASP A 181 -6.15 36.21 26.75
C ASP A 181 -5.95 36.97 25.44
N CYS A 182 -7.06 37.42 24.85
CA CYS A 182 -7.06 38.10 23.56
C CYS A 182 -6.76 39.60 23.66
N SER A 183 -6.50 40.12 24.86
CA SER A 183 -6.47 41.56 25.17
C SER A 183 -5.40 42.30 24.35
N ASN A 184 -4.17 41.79 24.38
CA ASN A 184 -3.03 42.39 23.66
C ASN A 184 -3.25 42.39 22.14
N TRP A 185 -3.83 41.32 21.57
CA TRP A 185 -4.12 41.26 20.13
C TRP A 185 -5.29 42.16 19.75
N GLN A 186 -6.32 42.25 20.61
CA GLN A 186 -7.44 43.17 20.41
C GLN A 186 -6.96 44.62 20.35
N GLU A 187 -6.14 45.05 21.32
CA GLU A 187 -5.60 46.41 21.37
C GLU A 187 -4.72 46.70 20.15
N GLY A 188 -3.76 45.82 19.82
CA GLY A 188 -2.92 45.98 18.62
C GLY A 188 -3.71 46.00 17.30
N HIS A 189 -4.79 45.21 17.18
CA HIS A 189 -5.69 45.25 16.02
C HIS A 189 -6.48 46.55 15.94
N GLN A 190 -6.92 47.11 17.07
CA GLN A 190 -7.63 48.39 17.10
C GLN A 190 -6.70 49.56 16.77
N GLU A 191 -5.47 49.56 17.27
CA GLU A 191 -4.45 50.57 16.91
C GLU A 191 -4.04 50.47 15.44
N TYR A 192 -3.86 49.26 14.90
CA TYR A 192 -3.50 49.05 13.49
C TYR A 192 -4.54 49.63 12.51
N TRP A 193 -5.82 49.56 12.86
CA TRP A 193 -6.94 50.08 12.06
C TRP A 193 -7.40 51.50 12.50
N ASP A 194 -6.58 52.27 13.23
CA ASP A 194 -6.90 53.62 13.76
C ASP A 194 -8.29 53.71 14.42
N TYR A 195 -8.60 52.70 15.24
CA TYR A 195 -9.88 52.54 15.94
C TYR A 195 -11.11 52.54 15.02
N ASP A 196 -10.98 52.00 13.79
CA ASP A 196 -12.10 51.83 12.86
C ASP A 196 -13.29 51.09 13.49
N LYS A 197 -14.48 51.67 13.30
CA LYS A 197 -15.70 51.25 13.98
C LYS A 197 -16.23 49.91 13.48
N ASP A 198 -15.95 49.54 12.23
CA ASP A 198 -16.45 48.30 11.65
C ASP A 198 -15.49 47.14 11.91
N LYS A 199 -14.17 47.38 11.92
CA LYS A 199 -13.18 46.42 12.43
C LYS A 199 -13.28 46.20 13.94
N ILE A 200 -13.68 47.21 14.73
CA ILE A 200 -14.06 47.03 16.15
C ILE A 200 -15.32 46.15 16.30
N LYS A 201 -16.36 46.37 15.48
CA LYS A 201 -17.57 45.51 15.49
C LYS A 201 -17.24 44.07 15.11
N LEU A 202 -16.42 43.88 14.08
CA LEU A 202 -15.97 42.57 13.61
C LEU A 202 -15.30 41.78 14.75
N PHE A 203 -14.31 42.38 15.43
CA PHE A 203 -13.67 41.72 16.58
C PHE A 203 -14.66 41.47 17.73
N SER A 204 -15.56 42.43 18.02
CA SER A 204 -16.57 42.26 19.07
C SER A 204 -17.53 41.09 18.78
N GLN A 205 -17.92 40.90 17.53
CA GLN A 205 -18.72 39.76 17.09
C GLN A 205 -17.92 38.46 17.14
N PHE A 206 -16.68 38.45 16.63
CA PHE A 206 -15.78 37.31 16.67
C PHE A 206 -15.50 36.85 18.11
N ASN A 207 -15.28 37.79 19.04
CA ASN A 207 -15.13 37.50 20.46
C ASN A 207 -16.39 36.81 21.02
N LYS A 208 -17.55 37.44 20.84
CA LYS A 208 -18.85 36.94 21.34
C LYS A 208 -19.24 35.57 20.77
N GLU A 209 -19.01 35.33 19.48
CA GLU A 209 -19.49 34.14 18.79
C GLU A 209 -18.46 33.02 18.70
N ILE A 210 -17.16 33.32 18.79
CA ILE A 210 -16.06 32.36 18.59
C ILE A 210 -15.22 32.22 19.87
N ILE A 211 -14.57 33.29 20.34
CA ILE A 211 -13.66 33.24 21.50
C ILE A 211 -14.39 32.75 22.76
N LYS A 212 -15.58 33.28 23.05
CA LYS A 212 -16.38 32.86 24.21
C LYS A 212 -16.79 31.38 24.19
N ARG A 213 -16.81 30.72 23.04
CA ARG A 213 -17.05 29.26 22.95
C ARG A 213 -15.86 28.46 23.46
N PHE A 214 -14.61 28.90 23.20
CA PHE A 214 -13.41 28.29 23.75
C PHE A 214 -13.31 28.51 25.27
N GLU A 215 -13.52 29.75 25.75
CA GLU A 215 -13.50 30.08 27.18
C GLU A 215 -14.47 29.24 28.00
N GLN A 216 -15.71 29.08 27.50
CA GLN A 216 -16.79 28.42 28.22
C GLN A 216 -16.84 26.90 27.97
N TYR A 217 -15.99 26.35 27.10
CA TYR A 217 -16.06 24.96 26.68
C TYR A 217 -15.93 23.98 27.85
N GLN A 218 -16.90 23.08 27.99
CA GLN A 218 -16.93 22.05 29.03
C GLN A 218 -16.60 20.69 28.45
N VAL A 219 -15.46 20.13 28.85
CA VAL A 219 -15.04 18.78 28.46
C VAL A 219 -15.71 17.77 29.41
N PRO A 220 -16.39 16.73 28.90
CA PRO A 220 -16.86 15.63 29.75
C PRO A 220 -15.67 14.81 30.27
N VAL A 221 -15.57 14.61 31.58
CA VAL A 221 -14.45 13.88 32.21
C VAL A 221 -14.99 12.68 32.98
N ILE A 222 -14.45 11.50 32.69
CA ILE A 222 -14.70 10.27 33.45
C ILE A 222 -13.47 10.03 34.34
N SER A 223 -13.65 10.10 35.65
CA SER A 223 -12.55 9.90 36.62
C SER A 223 -12.66 8.53 37.28
N LEU A 224 -11.65 7.69 37.11
CA LEU A 224 -11.46 6.48 37.91
C LEU A 224 -10.87 6.88 39.26
N GLY A 225 -11.52 6.47 40.35
CA GLY A 225 -11.04 6.72 41.71
C GLY A 225 -9.76 5.92 42.00
N LYS A 226 -8.91 6.45 42.89
CA LYS A 226 -7.62 5.82 43.25
C LYS A 226 -7.75 4.37 43.74
N GLU A 227 -8.90 4.01 44.32
CA GLU A 227 -9.23 2.67 44.80
C GLU A 227 -9.43 1.63 43.68
N THR A 228 -9.32 2.03 42.40
CA THR A 228 -9.52 1.15 41.24
C THR A 228 -8.34 0.19 41.05
N PRO A 229 -8.54 -1.14 41.02
CA PRO A 229 -7.47 -2.12 40.80
C PRO A 229 -6.72 -1.93 39.47
N LYS A 230 -5.43 -2.25 39.47
CA LYS A 230 -4.51 -2.04 38.33
C LYS A 230 -4.98 -2.75 37.06
N GLU A 231 -5.53 -3.95 37.22
CA GLU A 231 -6.10 -4.79 36.16
C GLU A 231 -7.38 -4.17 35.58
N ALA A 232 -8.21 -3.57 36.44
CA ALA A 232 -9.42 -2.88 36.01
C ALA A 232 -9.08 -1.61 35.22
N VAL A 233 -8.06 -0.85 35.63
CA VAL A 233 -7.53 0.28 34.85
C VAL A 233 -7.07 -0.20 33.46
N CYS A 234 -6.28 -1.27 33.37
CA CYS A 234 -5.81 -1.81 32.09
C CYS A 234 -6.97 -2.30 31.19
N GLN A 235 -7.97 -3.00 31.74
CA GLN A 235 -9.14 -3.44 30.96
C GLN A 235 -10.03 -2.30 30.49
N VAL A 236 -10.18 -1.23 31.29
CA VAL A 236 -10.91 -0.02 30.87
C VAL A 236 -10.12 0.72 29.79
N PHE A 237 -8.80 0.85 29.96
CA PHE A 237 -7.90 1.44 28.96
C PHE A 237 -7.96 0.69 27.61
N GLU A 238 -7.96 -0.65 27.62
CA GLU A 238 -8.18 -1.48 26.42
C GLU A 238 -9.53 -1.22 25.74
N LYS A 239 -10.63 -1.21 26.52
CA LYS A 239 -11.99 -1.08 25.98
C LYS A 239 -12.34 0.31 25.48
N VAL A 240 -11.83 1.37 26.11
CA VAL A 240 -12.14 2.76 25.72
C VAL A 240 -11.37 3.18 24.47
N ASN A 241 -10.14 2.69 24.30
CA ASN A 241 -9.30 3.03 23.14
C ASN A 241 -9.71 2.34 21.83
N THR A 242 -10.86 1.66 21.76
CA THR A 242 -11.39 1.10 20.50
C THR A 242 -12.05 2.14 19.60
N GLY A 243 -12.54 3.25 20.16
CA GLY A 243 -13.17 4.35 19.40
C GLY A 243 -12.20 5.45 18.92
N GLY A 244 -10.93 5.38 19.34
CA GLY A 244 -9.87 6.31 18.94
C GLY A 244 -8.84 5.68 18.01
N VAL A 245 -7.69 6.34 17.86
CA VAL A 245 -6.54 5.78 17.13
C VAL A 245 -5.96 4.62 17.95
N SER A 246 -6.40 3.40 17.64
CA SER A 246 -6.24 2.18 18.46
C SER A 246 -4.84 1.97 19.06
N LEU A 247 -4.79 1.37 20.25
CA LEU A 247 -3.54 1.02 20.91
C LEU A 247 -2.82 -0.14 20.21
N THR A 248 -1.51 0.00 20.06
CA THR A 248 -0.67 -1.09 19.55
C THR A 248 -0.53 -2.22 20.58
N VAL A 249 -0.19 -3.42 20.11
CA VAL A 249 0.05 -4.59 20.98
C VAL A 249 1.17 -4.31 22.00
N PHE A 250 2.16 -3.51 21.59
CA PHE A 250 3.27 -3.06 22.43
C PHE A 250 2.83 -2.07 23.52
N GLU A 251 1.92 -1.14 23.23
CA GLU A 251 1.34 -0.23 24.25
C GLU A 251 0.61 -1.00 25.35
N LEU A 252 -0.17 -2.02 24.98
CA LEU A 252 -0.89 -2.86 25.93
C LEU A 252 0.08 -3.65 26.82
N LEU A 253 1.06 -4.36 26.23
CA LEU A 253 2.09 -5.06 27.01
C LEU A 253 2.96 -4.12 27.85
N THR A 254 3.16 -2.87 27.44
CA THR A 254 3.87 -1.88 28.27
C THR A 254 3.03 -1.52 29.51
N ALA A 255 1.71 -1.44 29.40
CA ALA A 255 0.83 -1.29 30.56
C ALA A 255 0.82 -2.56 31.43
N THR A 256 0.71 -3.74 30.82
CA THR A 256 0.73 -5.04 31.51
C THR A 256 2.05 -5.31 32.25
N PHE A 257 3.20 -4.87 31.73
CA PHE A 257 4.50 -5.06 32.39
C PHE A 257 4.86 -3.91 33.35
N ALA A 258 4.32 -2.69 33.16
CA ALA A 258 4.22 -1.70 34.24
C ALA A 258 3.30 -2.19 35.38
N ALA A 259 2.48 -3.22 35.10
CA ALA A 259 2.03 -4.27 36.02
C ALA A 259 2.96 -4.53 37.20
N GLU A 260 4.19 -4.91 36.83
CA GLU A 260 5.20 -5.64 37.60
C GLU A 260 6.51 -4.81 37.68
N ASP A 261 6.37 -3.48 37.73
CA ASP A 261 7.44 -2.47 37.75
C ASP A 261 8.46 -2.53 36.59
N TYR A 262 8.11 -3.16 35.47
CA TYR A 262 9.01 -3.34 34.32
C TYR A 262 8.77 -2.35 33.16
N LEU A 263 9.78 -1.53 32.87
CA LEU A 263 9.75 -0.48 31.85
C LEU A 263 10.03 -1.00 30.42
N LEU A 264 9.07 -1.74 29.84
CA LEU A 264 9.18 -2.33 28.49
C LEU A 264 9.58 -1.32 27.39
N ARG A 265 9.15 -0.05 27.50
CA ARG A 265 9.58 1.02 26.57
C ARG A 265 11.09 1.27 26.58
N GLN A 266 11.71 1.25 27.76
CA GLN A 266 13.13 1.54 27.93
C GLN A 266 13.97 0.35 27.45
N ASP A 267 13.64 -0.87 27.88
CA ASP A 267 14.30 -2.08 27.40
C ASP A 267 14.18 -2.24 25.87
N TRP A 268 13.04 -1.87 25.27
CA TRP A 268 12.92 -1.81 23.82
C TRP A 268 13.81 -0.75 23.17
N ALA A 269 13.95 0.45 23.76
CA ALA A 269 14.85 1.48 23.24
C ALA A 269 16.32 1.01 23.29
N ASP A 270 16.75 0.42 24.39
CA ASP A 270 18.10 -0.12 24.59
C ASP A 270 18.38 -1.33 23.68
N ARG A 271 17.37 -2.15 23.38
CA ARG A 271 17.45 -3.19 22.34
C ARG A 271 17.53 -2.59 20.95
N LYS A 272 16.66 -1.63 20.61
CA LYS A 272 16.64 -1.01 19.27
C LYS A 272 17.98 -0.37 18.96
N ALA A 273 18.61 0.34 19.90
CA ALA A 273 19.96 0.89 19.74
C ALA A 273 20.98 -0.19 19.30
N ARG A 274 21.06 -1.30 20.05
CA ARG A 274 21.96 -2.45 19.75
C ARG A 274 21.62 -3.21 18.48
N LEU A 275 20.36 -3.16 18.04
CA LEU A 275 19.95 -3.74 16.75
C LEU A 275 20.31 -2.79 15.59
N THR A 276 20.15 -1.47 15.76
CA THR A 276 20.46 -0.46 14.74
C THR A 276 21.96 -0.32 14.42
N GLU A 277 22.86 -0.86 15.24
CA GLU A 277 24.27 -1.09 14.88
C GLU A 277 24.40 -1.88 13.56
N PHE A 278 23.46 -2.80 13.30
CA PHE A 278 23.33 -3.52 12.04
C PHE A 278 22.41 -2.72 11.10
N ARG A 279 22.96 -2.12 10.03
CA ARG A 279 22.22 -1.34 9.01
C ARG A 279 21.04 -2.09 8.36
N ILE A 280 21.03 -3.41 8.44
CA ILE A 280 19.94 -4.29 7.99
C ILE A 280 18.71 -4.17 8.91
N LEU A 281 18.91 -3.92 10.20
CA LEU A 281 17.86 -3.93 11.23
C LEU A 281 17.31 -2.54 11.58
N GLU A 282 17.69 -1.50 10.84
CA GLU A 282 17.30 -0.08 11.07
C GLU A 282 15.78 0.09 11.24
N TYR A 283 15.00 -0.60 10.41
CA TYR A 283 13.54 -0.52 10.34
C TYR A 283 12.82 -1.63 11.13
N ILE A 284 13.49 -2.31 12.06
CA ILE A 284 12.82 -3.22 13.00
C ILE A 284 12.00 -2.42 14.02
N GLU A 285 10.79 -2.91 14.30
CA GLU A 285 9.81 -2.34 15.20
C GLU A 285 9.57 -3.30 16.38
N SER A 286 8.97 -2.81 17.46
CA SER A 286 8.73 -3.62 18.66
C SER A 286 7.76 -4.77 18.42
N THR A 287 6.89 -4.66 17.40
CA THR A 287 6.00 -5.71 16.91
C THR A 287 6.76 -6.91 16.35
N ASP A 288 7.74 -6.70 15.46
CA ASP A 288 8.58 -7.76 14.90
C ASP A 288 9.34 -8.52 16.01
N PHE A 289 9.88 -7.74 16.96
CA PHE A 289 10.63 -8.26 18.09
C PHE A 289 9.73 -9.06 19.04
N LEU A 290 8.56 -8.53 19.42
CA LEU A 290 7.59 -9.23 20.26
C LEU A 290 7.02 -10.47 19.59
N GLN A 291 6.74 -10.45 18.27
CA GLN A 291 6.35 -11.65 17.54
C GLN A 291 7.43 -12.74 17.64
N SER A 292 8.70 -12.37 17.47
CA SER A 292 9.83 -13.30 17.60
C SER A 292 9.95 -13.89 19.01
N VAL A 293 9.78 -13.07 20.06
CA VAL A 293 9.70 -13.52 21.46
C VAL A 293 8.51 -14.47 21.67
N THR A 294 7.35 -14.15 21.10
CA THR A 294 6.12 -14.98 21.23
C THR A 294 6.26 -16.33 20.54
N LEU A 295 6.91 -16.40 19.37
CA LEU A 295 7.20 -17.67 18.69
C LEU A 295 8.07 -18.59 19.55
N VAL A 296 9.15 -18.06 20.14
CA VAL A 296 10.06 -18.86 20.98
C VAL A 296 9.40 -19.26 22.31
N ALA A 297 8.67 -18.35 22.96
CA ALA A 297 7.94 -18.62 24.19
C ALA A 297 6.82 -19.66 23.99
N SER A 298 6.02 -19.54 22.93
CA SER A 298 4.95 -20.50 22.62
C SER A 298 5.49 -21.88 22.21
N LEU A 299 6.62 -21.95 21.49
CA LEU A 299 7.35 -23.20 21.26
C LEU A 299 7.83 -23.83 22.57
N GLN A 300 8.34 -23.03 23.52
CA GLN A 300 8.78 -23.55 24.82
C GLN A 300 7.61 -24.05 25.66
N ARG A 301 6.48 -23.33 25.69
CA ARG A 301 5.22 -23.81 26.31
C ARG A 301 4.76 -25.13 25.72
N GLN A 302 4.79 -25.28 24.40
CA GLN A 302 4.42 -26.53 23.73
C GLN A 302 5.35 -27.68 24.14
N LYS A 303 6.67 -27.48 24.10
CA LYS A 303 7.67 -28.48 24.54
C LYS A 303 7.50 -28.87 26.01
N ALA A 304 7.27 -27.89 26.89
CA ALA A 304 7.04 -28.13 28.31
C ALA A 304 5.77 -28.96 28.55
N ALA A 305 4.66 -28.62 27.88
CA ALA A 305 3.40 -29.35 27.99
C ALA A 305 3.51 -30.80 27.49
N ILE A 306 4.22 -31.05 26.39
CA ILE A 306 4.47 -32.40 25.88
C ILE A 306 5.36 -33.18 26.87
N THR A 307 6.38 -32.53 27.42
CA THR A 307 7.29 -33.15 28.41
C THR A 307 6.58 -33.50 29.72
N SER A 308 5.56 -32.74 30.12
CA SER A 308 4.71 -33.05 31.29
C SER A 308 3.59 -34.06 31.01
N GLY A 309 3.57 -34.69 29.83
CA GLY A 309 2.64 -35.76 29.47
C GLY A 309 1.40 -35.34 28.69
N THR A 310 1.32 -34.09 28.21
CA THR A 310 0.24 -33.67 27.29
C THR A 310 0.45 -34.29 25.92
N LEU A 311 -0.60 -34.88 25.34
CA LEU A 311 -0.55 -35.38 23.96
C LEU A 311 -0.24 -34.21 22.99
N PRO A 312 0.63 -34.37 21.97
CA PRO A 312 1.01 -33.27 21.08
C PRO A 312 -0.18 -32.56 20.41
N GLU A 313 -1.23 -33.30 20.07
CA GLU A 313 -2.49 -32.80 19.51
C GLU A 313 -3.29 -31.86 20.47
N LYS A 314 -2.98 -31.88 21.77
CA LYS A 314 -3.61 -31.08 22.84
C LYS A 314 -2.64 -30.09 23.48
N ALA A 315 -1.38 -30.08 23.06
CA ALA A 315 -0.39 -29.14 23.54
C ALA A 315 -0.69 -27.72 23.00
N PRO A 316 -0.28 -26.64 23.71
CA PRO A 316 -0.47 -25.28 23.23
C PRO A 316 0.11 -25.09 21.82
N GLY A 317 -0.65 -24.43 20.93
CA GLY A 317 -0.18 -24.09 19.59
C GLY A 317 0.88 -23.00 19.61
N ILE A 318 1.86 -23.11 18.72
CA ILE A 318 2.82 -22.03 18.43
C ILE A 318 2.05 -20.90 17.72
N SER A 319 2.28 -19.66 18.13
CA SER A 319 1.55 -18.50 17.60
C SER A 319 2.34 -17.21 17.86
N CYS A 320 2.16 -16.22 16.99
CA CYS A 320 2.59 -14.84 17.21
C CYS A 320 1.48 -13.82 16.92
N LYS A 321 0.20 -14.26 16.87
CA LYS A 321 -0.94 -13.39 16.61
C LYS A 321 -1.17 -12.42 17.77
N ARG A 322 -1.70 -11.21 17.53
CA ARG A 322 -1.95 -10.16 18.55
C ARG A 322 -2.35 -10.71 19.93
N ARG A 323 -3.41 -11.54 20.00
CA ARG A 323 -3.92 -12.15 21.24
C ARG A 323 -2.87 -12.96 22.01
N ASP A 324 -2.00 -13.66 21.30
CA ASP A 324 -1.02 -14.58 21.88
C ASP A 324 0.28 -13.87 22.24
N ILE A 325 0.59 -12.73 21.62
CA ILE A 325 1.59 -11.77 22.12
C ILE A 325 1.11 -11.15 23.45
N LEU A 326 -0.16 -10.72 23.54
CA LEU A 326 -0.79 -10.22 24.78
C LEU A 326 -0.86 -11.26 25.92
N ARG A 327 -0.47 -12.52 25.65
CA ARG A 327 -0.38 -13.62 26.63
C ARG A 327 1.05 -13.92 27.07
N LEU A 328 2.05 -13.15 26.62
CA LEU A 328 3.41 -13.20 27.18
C LEU A 328 3.37 -12.74 28.65
N THR A 329 3.94 -13.54 29.55
CA THR A 329 4.25 -13.07 30.90
C THR A 329 5.56 -12.26 30.90
N LEU A 330 5.80 -11.48 31.95
CA LEU A 330 7.08 -10.79 32.12
C LEU A 330 8.26 -11.79 32.23
N GLU A 331 8.07 -12.92 32.89
CA GLU A 331 9.06 -14.00 32.99
C GLU A 331 9.42 -14.57 31.60
N GLU A 332 8.43 -14.86 30.76
CA GLU A 332 8.67 -15.32 29.38
C GLU A 332 9.42 -14.26 28.57
N TYR A 333 9.02 -12.99 28.69
CA TYR A 333 9.69 -11.89 27.99
C TYR A 333 11.15 -11.73 28.44
N GLN A 334 11.42 -11.65 29.74
CA GLN A 334 12.78 -11.49 30.28
C GLN A 334 13.69 -12.67 29.92
N THR A 335 13.14 -13.90 29.94
CA THR A 335 13.85 -15.12 29.53
C THR A 335 14.27 -15.06 28.06
N TRP A 336 13.37 -14.67 27.16
CA TRP A 336 13.59 -14.80 25.72
C TRP A 336 14.07 -13.54 25.00
N ALA A 337 13.87 -12.34 25.55
CA ALA A 337 14.24 -11.09 24.87
C ALA A 337 15.76 -11.00 24.60
N ASN A 338 16.62 -11.39 25.54
CA ASN A 338 18.08 -11.38 25.32
C ASN A 338 18.56 -12.45 24.31
N PRO A 339 18.08 -13.71 24.35
CA PRO A 339 18.25 -14.67 23.26
C PRO A 339 17.72 -14.20 21.88
N VAL A 340 16.55 -13.57 21.82
CA VAL A 340 15.95 -13.06 20.56
C VAL A 340 16.70 -11.87 20.00
N THR A 341 17.21 -10.95 20.84
CA THR A 341 18.10 -9.87 20.39
C THR A 341 19.33 -10.44 19.66
N ARG A 342 19.94 -11.51 20.17
CA ARG A 342 21.06 -12.21 19.48
C ARG A 342 20.60 -12.94 18.22
N GLY A 343 19.40 -13.54 18.23
CA GLY A 343 18.80 -14.17 17.05
C GLY A 343 18.66 -13.21 15.86
N PHE A 344 18.23 -11.96 16.11
CA PHE A 344 18.21 -10.91 15.08
C PHE A 344 19.61 -10.52 14.58
N GLN A 345 20.61 -10.48 15.47
CA GLN A 345 22.00 -10.17 15.10
C GLN A 345 22.61 -11.28 14.21
N GLU A 346 22.34 -12.55 14.49
CA GLU A 346 22.76 -13.67 13.62
C GLU A 346 21.99 -13.72 12.30
N ALA A 347 20.69 -13.39 12.31
CA ALA A 347 19.90 -13.21 11.09
C ALA A 347 20.49 -12.10 10.20
N ALA A 348 20.86 -10.95 10.77
CA ALA A 348 21.53 -9.87 10.05
C ALA A 348 22.88 -10.32 9.45
N LYS A 349 23.70 -11.07 10.21
CA LYS A 349 24.97 -11.65 9.71
C LYS A 349 24.75 -12.66 8.56
N LEU A 350 23.66 -13.43 8.57
CA LEU A 350 23.31 -14.31 7.45
C LEU A 350 22.90 -13.52 6.20
N LEU A 351 22.03 -12.51 6.34
CA LEU A 351 21.60 -11.66 5.23
C LEU A 351 22.75 -10.82 4.64
N HIS A 352 23.66 -10.33 5.48
CA HIS A 352 24.89 -9.69 5.04
C HIS A 352 25.73 -10.63 4.16
N GLY A 353 25.87 -11.90 4.55
CA GLY A 353 26.48 -12.95 3.74
C GLY A 353 25.76 -13.24 2.41
N GLN A 354 24.49 -12.82 2.28
CA GLN A 354 23.73 -12.84 1.02
C GLN A 354 23.83 -11.53 0.23
N ARG A 355 24.71 -10.59 0.61
CA ARG A 355 24.87 -9.23 0.03
C ARG A 355 23.65 -8.31 0.20
N ILE A 356 22.83 -8.55 1.23
CA ILE A 356 21.79 -7.61 1.67
C ILE A 356 22.42 -6.73 2.76
N PHE A 357 22.70 -5.47 2.44
CA PHE A 357 23.54 -4.59 3.29
C PHE A 357 22.76 -3.57 4.14
N THR A 358 21.54 -3.19 3.74
CA THR A 358 20.74 -2.18 4.46
C THR A 358 19.27 -2.57 4.55
N ALA A 359 18.53 -1.97 5.48
CA ALA A 359 17.12 -2.30 5.75
C ALA A 359 16.21 -2.12 4.52
N ARG A 360 16.49 -1.13 3.66
CA ARG A 360 15.75 -0.94 2.38
C ARG A 360 15.94 -2.10 1.41
N ASP A 361 17.08 -2.80 1.46
CA ASP A 361 17.47 -3.84 0.51
C ASP A 361 16.89 -5.22 0.89
N ILE A 362 16.31 -5.38 2.09
CA ILE A 362 15.66 -6.63 2.50
C ILE A 362 14.46 -6.93 1.59
N PRO A 363 14.38 -8.13 0.97
CA PRO A 363 13.20 -8.64 0.29
C PRO A 363 11.92 -8.60 1.15
N TYR A 364 11.88 -9.37 2.24
CA TYR A 364 10.76 -9.41 3.20
C TYR A 364 11.24 -9.12 4.62
N LYS A 365 10.87 -7.94 5.16
CA LYS A 365 11.07 -7.61 6.59
C LYS A 365 10.41 -8.66 7.49
N THR A 366 9.20 -9.10 7.13
CA THR A 366 8.38 -10.10 7.83
C THR A 366 9.07 -11.46 8.00
N GLN A 367 9.96 -11.85 7.08
CA GLN A 367 10.71 -13.12 7.16
C GLN A 367 11.86 -13.07 8.19
N LEU A 368 12.28 -11.88 8.66
CA LEU A 368 13.26 -11.77 9.74
C LEU A 368 12.74 -12.30 11.08
N VAL A 369 11.44 -12.22 11.33
CA VAL A 369 10.80 -12.66 12.59
C VAL A 369 10.97 -14.16 12.84
N PRO A 370 10.57 -15.08 11.94
CA PRO A 370 10.83 -16.50 12.12
C PRO A 370 12.34 -16.81 12.02
N LEU A 371 13.11 -16.11 11.17
CA LEU A 371 14.55 -16.35 11.05
C LEU A 371 15.29 -16.05 12.36
N ALA A 372 14.97 -14.94 13.03
CA ALA A 372 15.51 -14.60 14.34
C ALA A 372 15.11 -15.64 15.40
N ALA A 373 13.85 -16.08 15.42
CA ALA A 373 13.38 -17.13 16.32
C ALA A 373 14.09 -18.48 16.07
N ILE A 374 14.31 -18.86 14.81
CA ILE A 374 15.06 -20.08 14.42
C ILE A 374 16.52 -19.99 14.91
N PHE A 375 17.20 -18.86 14.68
CA PHE A 375 18.54 -18.62 15.22
C PHE A 375 18.58 -18.69 16.76
N THR A 376 17.57 -18.13 17.44
CA THR A 376 17.47 -18.18 18.90
C THR A 376 17.34 -19.60 19.45
N VAL A 377 16.59 -20.48 18.77
CA VAL A 377 16.36 -21.86 19.23
C VAL A 377 17.49 -22.81 18.84
N LEU A 378 18.16 -22.58 17.70
CA LEU A 378 19.31 -23.38 17.27
C LEU A 378 20.62 -22.99 17.99
N GLY A 379 20.80 -21.72 18.31
CA GLY A 379 22.07 -21.19 18.82
C GLY A 379 23.24 -21.54 17.90
N GLU A 380 24.34 -22.01 18.49
CA GLU A 380 25.55 -22.45 17.76
C GLU A 380 25.27 -23.48 16.64
N LYS A 381 24.21 -24.30 16.75
CA LYS A 381 23.86 -25.25 15.66
C LYS A 381 23.60 -24.53 14.32
N ALA A 382 23.13 -23.29 14.34
CA ALA A 382 22.86 -22.51 13.12
C ALA A 382 24.11 -22.01 12.39
N LEU A 383 25.29 -22.10 13.03
CA LEU A 383 26.58 -21.76 12.43
C LEU A 383 27.19 -22.93 11.65
N ASN A 384 26.74 -24.17 11.90
CA ASN A 384 27.16 -25.35 11.15
C ASN A 384 26.82 -25.22 9.66
N HIS A 385 27.80 -25.47 8.77
CA HIS A 385 27.66 -25.27 7.32
C HIS A 385 26.37 -25.86 6.72
N GLY A 386 26.09 -27.15 6.94
CA GLY A 386 24.89 -27.81 6.41
C GLY A 386 23.56 -27.29 6.99
N VAL A 387 23.58 -26.69 8.18
CA VAL A 387 22.40 -26.01 8.77
C VAL A 387 22.25 -24.63 8.13
N ARG A 388 23.35 -23.88 8.00
CA ARG A 388 23.38 -22.55 7.37
C ARG A 388 22.89 -22.58 5.92
N GLU A 389 23.29 -23.58 5.14
CA GLU A 389 22.80 -23.76 3.77
C GLU A 389 21.30 -24.13 3.70
N LYS A 390 20.78 -24.94 4.64
CA LYS A 390 19.32 -25.13 4.79
C LYS A 390 18.60 -23.81 5.06
N LEU A 391 19.10 -22.99 6.00
CA LEU A 391 18.53 -21.68 6.31
C LEU A 391 18.59 -20.71 5.12
N ILE A 392 19.68 -20.72 4.34
CA ILE A 392 19.83 -19.93 3.12
C ILE A 392 18.82 -20.37 2.05
N ARG A 393 18.64 -21.68 1.83
CA ARG A 393 17.65 -22.20 0.88
C ARG A 393 16.22 -21.88 1.31
N TRP A 394 15.86 -22.08 2.57
CA TRP A 394 14.53 -21.67 3.11
C TRP A 394 14.31 -20.17 2.94
N TYR A 395 15.33 -19.35 3.19
CA TYR A 395 15.24 -17.91 3.00
C TYR A 395 14.90 -17.57 1.54
N TRP A 396 15.68 -18.08 0.58
CA TRP A 396 15.45 -17.83 -0.84
C TRP A 396 14.13 -18.43 -1.37
N CYS A 397 13.69 -19.59 -0.87
CA CYS A 397 12.37 -20.14 -1.18
C CYS A 397 11.25 -19.18 -0.76
N GLY A 398 11.36 -18.58 0.44
CA GLY A 398 10.45 -17.54 0.90
C GLY A 398 10.42 -16.29 0.03
N VAL A 399 11.59 -15.83 -0.42
CA VAL A 399 11.74 -14.64 -1.26
C VAL A 399 11.18 -14.86 -2.66
N PHE A 400 11.52 -15.97 -3.33
CA PHE A 400 11.15 -16.21 -4.72
C PHE A 400 9.81 -16.92 -4.91
N GLY A 401 9.29 -17.62 -3.90
CA GLY A 401 7.88 -18.00 -3.85
C GLY A 401 6.94 -16.86 -3.42
N GLU A 402 7.49 -15.66 -3.15
CA GLU A 402 6.79 -14.46 -2.66
C GLU A 402 5.91 -14.70 -1.39
N LEU A 403 6.30 -15.69 -0.57
CA LEU A 403 5.46 -16.34 0.45
C LEU A 403 5.21 -15.53 1.73
N TYR A 404 5.83 -14.35 1.87
CA TYR A 404 5.71 -13.47 3.06
C TYR A 404 5.04 -12.12 2.74
N GLY A 405 4.38 -12.00 1.58
CA GLY A 405 3.53 -10.85 1.24
C GLY A 405 2.14 -10.89 1.86
N SER A 406 1.61 -12.08 2.18
CA SER A 406 0.26 -12.29 2.74
C SER A 406 0.24 -13.43 3.77
N ALA A 407 -0.87 -13.58 4.50
CA ALA A 407 -1.10 -14.64 5.51
C ALA A 407 -0.01 -14.80 6.61
N ILE A 408 0.79 -13.75 6.82
CA ILE A 408 2.11 -13.77 7.48
C ILE A 408 2.11 -14.53 8.81
N GLU A 409 1.31 -14.12 9.81
CA GLU A 409 1.39 -14.66 11.17
C GLU A 409 1.19 -16.19 11.24
N SER A 410 0.34 -16.75 10.37
CA SER A 410 0.11 -18.20 10.31
C SER A 410 1.31 -18.93 9.70
N ARG A 411 2.00 -18.32 8.72
CA ARG A 411 3.25 -18.86 8.17
C ARG A 411 4.40 -18.78 9.18
N LEU A 412 4.55 -17.66 9.91
CA LEU A 412 5.62 -17.50 10.91
C LEU A 412 5.54 -18.58 12.01
N ALA A 413 4.32 -18.90 12.46
CA ALA A 413 4.05 -19.95 13.44
C ALA A 413 4.31 -21.38 12.92
N LYS A 414 4.21 -21.58 11.60
CA LYS A 414 4.47 -22.86 10.91
C LYS A 414 5.96 -23.06 10.60
N ASP A 415 6.66 -22.02 10.15
CA ASP A 415 8.08 -22.08 9.79
C ASP A 415 8.98 -22.50 10.95
N LEU A 416 8.78 -21.94 12.14
CA LEU A 416 9.67 -22.21 13.28
C LEU A 416 9.78 -23.71 13.61
N PRO A 417 8.68 -24.46 13.88
CA PRO A 417 8.78 -25.89 14.15
C PRO A 417 9.24 -26.70 12.93
N GLU A 418 8.78 -26.37 11.71
CA GLU A 418 9.13 -27.14 10.51
C GLU A 418 10.61 -27.00 10.11
N VAL A 419 11.18 -25.78 10.16
CA VAL A 419 12.60 -25.58 9.88
C VAL A 419 13.47 -26.24 10.94
N LEU A 420 13.09 -26.17 12.22
CA LEU A 420 13.80 -26.87 13.29
C LEU A 420 13.79 -28.40 13.08
N ALA A 421 12.63 -28.97 12.71
CA ALA A 421 12.52 -30.39 12.40
C ALA A 421 13.33 -30.78 11.15
N TRP A 422 13.26 -29.98 10.08
CA TRP A 422 14.04 -30.20 8.86
C TRP A 422 15.54 -30.15 9.10
N VAL A 423 16.02 -29.27 9.99
CA VAL A 423 17.43 -29.21 10.39
C VAL A 423 17.90 -30.54 10.98
N GLU A 424 17.13 -31.13 11.90
CA GLU A 424 17.43 -32.43 12.54
C GLU A 424 17.09 -33.66 11.64
N GLY A 425 16.57 -33.46 10.43
CA GLY A 425 16.41 -34.52 9.40
C GLY A 425 14.99 -34.91 9.02
N ALA A 426 13.96 -34.17 9.44
CA ALA A 426 12.59 -34.33 8.95
C ALA A 426 12.45 -33.89 7.46
N PRO A 427 11.27 -34.04 6.82
CA PRO A 427 11.00 -33.50 5.48
C PRO A 427 11.21 -31.98 5.35
N GLU A 428 11.20 -31.48 4.11
CA GLU A 428 11.34 -30.03 3.85
C GLU A 428 10.13 -29.24 4.40
N PRO A 429 10.33 -28.04 4.97
CA PRO A 429 9.24 -27.20 5.47
C PRO A 429 8.34 -26.72 4.32
N ASP A 430 7.09 -26.37 4.61
CA ASP A 430 6.11 -25.87 3.64
C ASP A 430 6.67 -24.76 2.77
N THR A 431 7.33 -23.76 3.38
CA THR A 431 7.97 -22.63 2.69
C THR A 431 9.01 -23.06 1.65
N VAL A 432 9.67 -24.22 1.81
CA VAL A 432 10.57 -24.79 0.79
C VAL A 432 9.76 -25.67 -0.18
N ALA A 433 8.85 -26.51 0.31
CA ALA A 433 8.07 -27.45 -0.50
C ALA A 433 7.19 -26.74 -1.54
N VAL A 434 6.46 -25.68 -1.16
CA VAL A 434 5.51 -24.98 -2.04
C VAL A 434 6.14 -23.88 -2.89
N ALA A 435 7.36 -23.41 -2.56
CA ALA A 435 7.98 -22.31 -3.29
C ALA A 435 8.20 -22.64 -4.78
N ASN A 436 7.63 -21.82 -5.65
CA ASN A 436 7.75 -21.89 -7.10
C ASN A 436 7.91 -20.47 -7.65
N PHE A 437 8.68 -20.30 -8.73
CA PHE A 437 8.87 -19.02 -9.39
C PHE A 437 8.45 -19.12 -10.85
N ILE A 438 7.41 -18.38 -11.23
CA ILE A 438 6.82 -18.44 -12.58
C ILE A 438 7.67 -17.60 -13.55
N PRO A 439 8.14 -18.14 -14.72
CA PRO A 439 9.03 -17.43 -15.63
C PRO A 439 8.56 -16.03 -16.09
N SER A 440 7.26 -15.87 -16.34
CA SER A 440 6.65 -14.59 -16.74
C SER A 440 6.75 -13.51 -15.66
N ARG A 441 6.92 -13.88 -14.38
CA ARG A 441 6.98 -12.95 -13.25
C ARG A 441 8.08 -11.89 -13.41
N LEU A 442 9.19 -12.24 -14.05
CA LEU A 442 10.31 -11.32 -14.35
C LEU A 442 9.86 -10.04 -15.08
N LEU A 443 8.84 -10.12 -15.95
CA LEU A 443 8.29 -8.98 -16.70
C LEU A 443 7.51 -7.99 -15.80
N GLY A 444 7.00 -8.47 -14.66
CA GLY A 444 6.33 -7.66 -13.63
C GLY A 444 7.30 -7.07 -12.59
N LEU A 445 8.54 -7.56 -12.52
CA LEU A 445 9.56 -7.08 -11.58
C LEU A 445 10.20 -5.76 -12.08
N ARG A 446 9.44 -4.66 -12.05
CA ARG A 446 9.89 -3.35 -12.56
C ARG A 446 10.36 -2.38 -11.47
N THR A 447 9.80 -2.48 -10.26
CA THR A 447 10.03 -1.54 -9.15
C THR A 447 10.93 -2.14 -8.07
N ARG A 448 11.67 -1.26 -7.36
CA ARG A 448 12.57 -1.65 -6.25
C ARG A 448 11.86 -2.16 -4.99
N ASN A 449 10.52 -2.16 -4.98
CA ASN A 449 9.72 -2.52 -3.81
C ASN A 449 9.43 -4.02 -3.73
N SER A 450 9.40 -4.76 -4.85
CA SER A 450 9.16 -6.21 -4.84
C SER A 450 10.31 -6.99 -4.19
N ALA A 451 9.95 -7.97 -3.35
CA ALA A 451 10.90 -8.85 -2.69
C ALA A 451 11.76 -9.65 -3.68
N ALA A 452 11.16 -10.27 -4.70
CA ALA A 452 11.88 -11.04 -5.72
C ALA A 452 12.83 -10.16 -6.56
N TYR A 453 12.47 -8.90 -6.82
CA TYR A 453 13.36 -7.93 -7.49
C TYR A 453 14.63 -7.65 -6.65
N LYS A 454 14.46 -7.37 -5.34
CA LYS A 454 15.60 -7.21 -4.42
C LYS A 454 16.41 -8.50 -4.28
N GLY A 455 15.75 -9.66 -4.36
CA GLY A 455 16.39 -10.97 -4.35
C GLY A 455 17.32 -11.18 -5.54
N ILE A 456 16.87 -10.88 -6.77
CA ILE A 456 17.72 -10.96 -7.97
C ILE A 456 18.94 -10.03 -7.84
N TYR A 457 18.74 -8.81 -7.35
CA TYR A 457 19.81 -7.84 -7.12
C TYR A 457 20.88 -8.36 -6.15
N ALA A 458 20.45 -8.90 -5.00
CA ALA A 458 21.33 -9.50 -4.01
C ALA A 458 22.05 -10.76 -4.55
N LEU A 459 21.38 -11.60 -5.34
CA LEU A 459 22.02 -12.75 -6.00
C LEU A 459 23.10 -12.32 -7.00
N LEU A 460 22.88 -11.30 -7.83
CA LEU A 460 23.89 -10.80 -8.77
C LEU A 460 25.16 -10.35 -8.02
N MET A 461 25.00 -9.56 -6.95
CA MET A 461 26.14 -9.16 -6.10
C MET A 461 26.78 -10.36 -5.37
N LYS A 462 25.99 -11.35 -4.93
CA LYS A 462 26.50 -12.55 -4.24
C LYS A 462 27.43 -13.38 -5.13
N TYR A 463 27.10 -13.50 -6.41
CA TYR A 463 27.92 -14.21 -7.40
C TYR A 463 29.03 -13.35 -8.05
N GLY A 464 29.32 -12.18 -7.48
CA GLY A 464 30.56 -11.44 -7.75
C GLY A 464 30.51 -10.41 -8.88
N ALA A 465 29.33 -10.17 -9.46
CA ALA A 465 29.10 -9.21 -10.55
C ALA A 465 29.81 -7.85 -10.32
N PRO A 466 30.82 -7.47 -11.14
CA PRO A 466 31.65 -6.28 -10.93
C PRO A 466 31.22 -5.05 -11.75
N ASP A 467 31.44 -3.85 -11.21
CA ASP A 467 31.14 -2.61 -11.94
C ASP A 467 31.86 -2.54 -13.31
N PHE A 468 31.09 -2.27 -14.39
CA PHE A 468 31.57 -2.31 -15.78
C PHE A 468 32.77 -1.38 -16.08
N ARG A 469 33.10 -0.41 -15.22
CA ARG A 469 34.23 0.50 -15.42
C ARG A 469 35.43 0.14 -14.55
N SER A 470 35.23 -0.35 -13.33
CA SER A 470 36.35 -0.69 -12.44
C SER A 470 36.78 -2.15 -12.56
N GLY A 471 35.88 -3.04 -13.00
CA GLY A 471 36.11 -4.49 -12.99
C GLY A 471 36.17 -5.10 -11.59
N ILE A 472 35.84 -4.33 -10.54
CA ILE A 472 35.89 -4.73 -9.13
C ILE A 472 34.53 -5.35 -8.71
N PRO A 473 34.51 -6.58 -8.17
CA PRO A 473 33.31 -7.22 -7.62
C PRO A 473 32.63 -6.40 -6.53
N ILE A 474 31.30 -6.30 -6.57
CA ILE A 474 30.52 -5.47 -5.65
C ILE A 474 30.42 -6.15 -4.27
N ASN A 475 31.35 -5.76 -3.39
CA ASN A 475 31.38 -6.10 -1.97
C ASN A 475 30.77 -4.96 -1.11
N GLU A 476 30.77 -5.09 0.22
CA GLU A 476 30.20 -4.08 1.13
C GLU A 476 30.85 -2.69 0.95
N GLN A 477 32.18 -2.63 0.89
CA GLN A 477 32.88 -1.37 0.77
C GLN A 477 32.52 -0.66 -0.54
N VAL A 478 32.60 -1.40 -1.67
CA VAL A 478 32.22 -0.90 -2.99
C VAL A 478 30.74 -0.48 -3.02
N TYR A 479 29.86 -1.21 -2.35
CA TYR A 479 28.43 -0.89 -2.25
C TYR A 479 28.18 0.52 -1.68
N PHE A 480 28.88 0.88 -0.59
CA PHE A 480 28.72 2.17 0.08
C PHE A 480 29.56 3.29 -0.55
N ASP A 481 30.83 3.04 -0.87
CA ASP A 481 31.77 4.06 -1.35
C ASP A 481 31.40 4.56 -2.76
N GLU A 482 31.13 3.63 -3.70
CA GLU A 482 30.77 3.94 -5.10
C GLU A 482 29.25 4.14 -5.32
N LYS A 483 28.47 4.05 -4.23
CA LYS A 483 27.02 4.26 -4.19
C LYS A 483 26.29 3.45 -5.27
N ILE A 484 26.39 2.14 -5.17
CA ILE A 484 25.76 1.21 -6.13
C ILE A 484 24.22 1.35 -6.06
N ASP A 485 23.59 1.49 -7.23
CA ASP A 485 22.13 1.41 -7.41
C ASP A 485 21.82 0.60 -8.69
N ILE A 486 20.54 0.37 -8.95
CA ILE A 486 20.08 -0.49 -10.04
C ILE A 486 19.81 0.33 -11.29
N HIS A 487 20.48 -0.05 -12.38
CA HIS A 487 20.47 0.69 -13.64
C HIS A 487 20.17 -0.19 -14.84
N HIS A 488 19.59 0.39 -15.89
CA HIS A 488 19.23 -0.30 -17.11
C HIS A 488 20.46 -0.63 -17.96
N ILE A 489 20.50 -1.84 -18.53
CA ILE A 489 21.58 -2.32 -19.40
C ILE A 489 21.44 -1.70 -20.79
N PHE A 490 20.25 -1.78 -21.38
CA PHE A 490 19.83 -0.94 -22.50
C PHE A 490 19.08 0.28 -21.95
N PRO A 491 19.60 1.52 -22.06
CA PRO A 491 18.97 2.68 -21.44
C PRO A 491 17.56 2.97 -21.94
N GLN A 492 16.69 3.42 -21.03
CA GLN A 492 15.25 3.63 -21.25
C GLN A 492 14.96 4.52 -22.47
N ASP A 493 15.71 5.62 -22.61
CA ASP A 493 15.67 6.57 -23.73
C ASP A 493 15.98 5.95 -25.09
N TRP A 494 16.86 4.94 -25.14
CA TRP A 494 17.17 4.23 -26.38
C TRP A 494 16.06 3.25 -26.72
N CYS A 495 15.59 2.47 -25.73
CA CYS A 495 14.54 1.47 -25.92
C CYS A 495 13.24 2.10 -26.46
N ARG A 496 12.84 3.25 -25.91
CA ARG A 496 11.69 4.04 -26.40
C ARG A 496 11.84 4.47 -27.86
N LYS A 497 13.06 4.87 -28.27
CA LYS A 497 13.34 5.30 -29.66
C LYS A 497 13.43 4.13 -30.64
N ALA A 498 13.69 2.93 -30.13
CA ALA A 498 13.64 1.67 -30.88
C ALA A 498 12.24 1.02 -30.92
N GLY A 499 11.22 1.65 -30.32
CA GLY A 499 9.84 1.13 -30.30
C GLY A 499 9.62 -0.08 -29.37
N LEU A 500 10.58 -0.41 -28.51
CA LEU A 500 10.50 -1.58 -27.62
C LEU A 500 9.47 -1.38 -26.50
N ASP A 501 8.76 -2.44 -26.11
CA ASP A 501 7.77 -2.39 -25.03
C ASP A 501 8.41 -2.04 -23.66
N ALA A 502 7.82 -1.07 -22.98
CA ALA A 502 8.12 -0.71 -21.59
C ALA A 502 8.00 -1.90 -20.63
N LYS A 503 7.06 -2.84 -20.84
CA LYS A 503 6.98 -4.05 -20.01
C LYS A 503 8.28 -4.84 -20.01
N ARG A 504 8.98 -4.86 -21.15
CA ARG A 504 10.24 -5.57 -21.36
C ARG A 504 11.43 -4.71 -20.92
N TYR A 505 11.57 -3.48 -21.42
CA TYR A 505 12.75 -2.68 -21.11
C TYR A 505 12.81 -2.17 -19.65
N ASP A 506 11.68 -2.03 -18.93
CA ASP A 506 11.67 -1.67 -17.51
C ASP A 506 11.64 -2.89 -16.56
N SER A 507 11.65 -4.12 -17.09
CA SER A 507 11.77 -5.34 -16.28
C SER A 507 13.13 -5.50 -15.61
N VAL A 508 13.22 -6.38 -14.60
CA VAL A 508 14.48 -6.76 -13.95
C VAL A 508 15.49 -7.41 -14.92
N ILE A 509 15.01 -8.01 -16.01
CA ILE A 509 15.86 -8.60 -17.05
C ILE A 509 16.77 -7.53 -17.65
N ASN A 510 16.26 -6.34 -17.96
CA ASN A 510 17.09 -5.26 -18.49
C ASN A 510 17.85 -4.47 -17.40
N LYS A 511 18.00 -4.97 -16.17
CA LYS A 511 18.57 -4.22 -15.03
C LYS A 511 19.74 -4.93 -14.34
N THR A 512 20.60 -4.15 -13.68
CA THR A 512 21.83 -4.61 -13.03
C THR A 512 22.31 -3.67 -11.91
N PRO A 513 23.03 -4.16 -10.87
CA PRO A 513 23.89 -3.31 -10.04
C PRO A 513 24.98 -2.64 -10.87
N LEU A 514 25.18 -1.33 -10.68
CA LEU A 514 26.35 -0.55 -11.14
C LEU A 514 26.60 0.65 -10.21
N SER A 515 27.81 1.20 -10.23
CA SER A 515 28.12 2.45 -9.52
C SER A 515 27.43 3.66 -10.11
N ALA A 516 27.15 4.64 -9.25
CA ALA A 516 26.69 5.95 -9.67
C ALA A 516 27.72 6.68 -10.56
N GLY A 517 29.01 6.31 -10.49
CA GLY A 517 30.06 6.81 -11.38
C GLY A 517 29.99 6.23 -12.79
N THR A 518 29.73 4.93 -12.92
CA THR A 518 29.66 4.21 -14.20
C THR A 518 28.35 4.47 -14.93
N ASN A 519 27.23 4.51 -14.22
CA ASN A 519 25.93 4.90 -14.78
C ASN A 519 25.97 6.27 -15.47
N LYS A 520 26.63 7.26 -14.86
CA LYS A 520 26.83 8.59 -15.48
C LYS A 520 27.62 8.55 -16.81
N ARG A 521 28.46 7.54 -17.03
CA ARG A 521 29.20 7.36 -18.30
C ARG A 521 28.36 6.65 -19.36
N ILE A 522 27.51 5.71 -18.94
CA ILE A 522 26.50 5.02 -19.77
C ILE A 522 25.50 6.04 -20.32
N SER A 523 24.83 6.80 -19.44
CA SER A 523 23.81 7.80 -19.80
C SER A 523 22.74 7.18 -20.73
N ASN A 524 22.25 7.90 -21.74
CA ASN A 524 21.26 7.40 -22.72
C ASN A 524 21.86 6.83 -24.02
N LYS A 525 23.11 6.35 -23.97
CA LYS A 525 23.81 5.78 -25.14
C LYS A 525 23.37 4.32 -25.42
N PRO A 526 23.32 3.88 -26.68
CA PRO A 526 23.19 2.45 -26.98
C PRO A 526 24.41 1.66 -26.47
N PRO A 527 24.26 0.39 -26.08
CA PRO A 527 25.32 -0.38 -25.43
C PRO A 527 26.65 -0.47 -26.18
N SER A 528 26.64 -0.75 -27.50
CA SER A 528 27.86 -0.75 -28.33
C SER A 528 28.70 0.52 -28.19
N LYS A 529 28.05 1.70 -28.03
CA LYS A 529 28.73 2.98 -27.89
C LYS A 529 29.21 3.23 -26.46
N TYR A 530 28.47 2.80 -25.43
CA TYR A 530 28.98 2.94 -24.06
C TYR A 530 30.05 1.91 -23.72
N LEU A 531 29.98 0.66 -24.19
CA LEU A 531 30.99 -0.37 -23.95
C LEU A 531 32.35 0.06 -24.51
N ALA A 532 32.40 0.47 -25.78
CA ALA A 532 33.62 1.01 -26.40
C ALA A 532 34.14 2.26 -25.66
N THR A 533 33.25 3.09 -25.11
CA THR A 533 33.65 4.24 -24.26
C THR A 533 34.23 3.78 -22.92
N LEU A 534 33.61 2.79 -22.25
CA LEU A 534 34.05 2.28 -20.95
C LEU A 534 35.39 1.57 -21.08
N GLN A 535 35.53 0.60 -21.99
CA GLN A 535 36.78 -0.11 -22.28
C GLN A 535 37.94 0.87 -22.51
N LYS A 536 37.77 1.83 -23.44
CA LYS A 536 38.80 2.83 -23.74
C LYS A 536 39.09 3.80 -22.57
N SER A 537 38.11 4.08 -21.71
CA SER A 537 38.26 5.04 -20.60
C SER A 537 38.61 4.42 -19.24
N ALA A 538 38.86 3.11 -19.23
CA ALA A 538 39.28 2.30 -18.08
C ALA A 538 40.37 1.27 -18.42
N GLU A 539 40.85 1.26 -19.68
CA GLU A 539 41.93 0.38 -20.19
C GLU A 539 41.60 -1.13 -20.06
N ILE A 540 40.31 -1.47 -20.15
CA ILE A 540 39.80 -2.86 -20.07
C ILE A 540 39.82 -3.50 -21.46
N SER A 541 40.48 -4.67 -21.58
CA SER A 541 40.51 -5.47 -22.80
C SER A 541 39.13 -6.03 -23.19
N GLU A 542 39.00 -6.54 -24.41
CA GLU A 542 37.74 -7.14 -24.90
C GLU A 542 37.35 -8.34 -24.05
N GLU A 543 38.30 -9.24 -23.79
CA GLU A 543 38.13 -10.47 -23.04
C GLU A 543 37.75 -10.21 -21.57
N ARG A 544 38.34 -9.19 -20.92
CA ARG A 544 37.94 -8.85 -19.54
C ARG A 544 36.58 -8.15 -19.51
N MET A 545 36.23 -7.34 -20.51
CA MET A 545 34.88 -6.76 -20.60
C MET A 545 33.82 -7.86 -20.78
N ASP A 546 34.08 -8.84 -21.64
CA ASP A 546 33.13 -9.93 -21.90
C ASP A 546 33.03 -10.90 -20.71
N ALA A 547 34.11 -11.10 -19.96
CA ALA A 547 34.08 -11.77 -18.66
C ALA A 547 33.23 -11.00 -17.63
N ILE A 548 33.36 -9.66 -17.54
CA ILE A 548 32.53 -8.81 -16.66
C ILE A 548 31.05 -8.92 -17.04
N LEU A 549 30.71 -8.86 -18.33
CA LEU A 549 29.34 -9.02 -18.81
C LEU A 549 28.79 -10.43 -18.48
N THR A 550 29.61 -11.47 -18.66
CA THR A 550 29.26 -12.86 -18.30
C THR A 550 29.04 -13.04 -16.80
N GLU A 551 29.89 -12.44 -15.95
CA GLU A 551 29.74 -12.40 -14.47
C GLU A 551 28.41 -11.75 -14.05
N HIS A 552 27.90 -10.79 -14.85
CA HIS A 552 26.58 -10.19 -14.68
C HIS A 552 25.40 -11.01 -15.22
N LEU A 553 25.62 -12.12 -15.95
CA LEU A 553 24.64 -12.87 -16.74
C LEU A 553 24.16 -12.11 -18.00
N ILE A 554 25.08 -11.51 -18.76
CA ILE A 554 24.83 -10.77 -20.01
C ILE A 554 25.58 -11.46 -21.16
N ALA A 555 24.90 -11.71 -22.27
CA ALA A 555 25.55 -12.11 -23.52
C ALA A 555 26.31 -10.91 -24.12
N SER A 556 27.64 -11.00 -24.18
CA SER A 556 28.53 -9.96 -24.72
C SER A 556 28.14 -9.54 -26.13
N ASP A 557 27.93 -10.52 -27.00
CA ASP A 557 27.85 -10.32 -28.44
C ASP A 557 26.56 -9.61 -28.83
N ALA A 558 25.43 -10.01 -28.22
CA ALA A 558 24.16 -9.33 -28.34
C ALA A 558 24.24 -7.87 -27.84
N LEU A 559 24.91 -7.64 -26.70
CA LEU A 559 25.10 -6.29 -26.17
C LEU A 559 26.01 -5.43 -27.07
N ARG A 560 27.05 -6.02 -27.68
CA ARG A 560 27.93 -5.39 -28.66
C ARG A 560 27.22 -5.07 -29.99
N ALA A 561 26.26 -5.90 -30.40
CA ALA A 561 25.39 -5.66 -31.56
C ALA A 561 24.28 -4.62 -31.30
N ASN A 562 23.96 -4.35 -30.03
CA ASN A 562 22.70 -3.73 -29.58
C ASN A 562 21.45 -4.57 -29.91
N ASP A 563 21.62 -5.88 -30.08
CA ASP A 563 20.52 -6.84 -30.20
C ASP A 563 19.86 -7.01 -28.82
N PHE A 564 18.70 -6.35 -28.66
CA PHE A 564 17.91 -6.45 -27.44
C PHE A 564 17.25 -7.82 -27.28
N GLU A 565 16.88 -8.49 -28.37
CA GLU A 565 16.09 -9.73 -28.33
C GLU A 565 16.94 -10.92 -27.88
N SER A 566 18.10 -11.13 -28.51
CA SER A 566 19.05 -12.17 -28.09
C SER A 566 19.56 -11.93 -26.67
N PHE A 567 19.83 -10.66 -26.31
CA PHE A 567 20.18 -10.28 -24.94
C PHE A 567 19.08 -10.66 -23.95
N PHE A 568 17.83 -10.28 -24.24
CA PHE A 568 16.70 -10.41 -23.33
C PHE A 568 16.37 -11.89 -23.08
N SER A 569 16.34 -12.69 -24.14
CA SER A 569 16.05 -14.13 -24.06
C SER A 569 17.17 -14.91 -23.36
N ALA A 570 18.44 -14.67 -23.69
CA ALA A 570 19.57 -15.31 -23.01
C ALA A 570 19.62 -14.94 -21.52
N ARG A 571 19.40 -13.66 -21.19
CA ARG A 571 19.41 -13.16 -19.80
C ARG A 571 18.19 -13.61 -19.01
N LYS A 572 17.00 -13.72 -19.63
CA LYS A 572 15.81 -14.33 -19.03
C LYS A 572 16.12 -15.76 -18.57
N ALA A 573 16.68 -16.59 -19.45
CA ALA A 573 17.07 -17.96 -19.12
C ALA A 573 18.11 -18.03 -17.99
N ALA A 574 19.20 -17.27 -18.10
CA ALA A 574 20.28 -17.28 -17.09
C ALA A 574 19.82 -16.77 -15.71
N LEU A 575 18.89 -15.80 -15.65
CA LEU A 575 18.28 -15.36 -14.40
C LEU A 575 17.39 -16.44 -13.78
N LEU A 576 16.63 -17.21 -14.57
CA LEU A 576 15.83 -18.33 -14.09
C LEU A 576 16.70 -19.45 -13.51
N ASP A 577 17.82 -19.80 -14.17
CA ASP A 577 18.79 -20.76 -13.61
C ASP A 577 19.36 -20.27 -12.28
N ARG A 578 19.66 -18.96 -12.19
CA ARG A 578 20.21 -18.36 -10.96
C ARG A 578 19.20 -18.35 -9.81
N ILE A 579 17.92 -18.16 -10.08
CA ILE A 579 16.84 -18.28 -9.09
C ILE A 579 16.65 -19.75 -8.69
N GLY A 580 16.60 -20.67 -9.67
CA GLY A 580 16.46 -22.11 -9.45
C GLY A 580 17.57 -22.68 -8.55
N GLN A 581 18.82 -22.27 -8.78
CA GLN A 581 19.96 -22.58 -7.92
C GLN A 581 19.77 -22.07 -6.47
N ALA A 582 19.21 -20.88 -6.28
CA ALA A 582 19.02 -20.29 -4.96
C ALA A 582 17.91 -20.97 -4.14
N ILE A 583 16.82 -21.41 -4.79
CA ILE A 583 15.74 -22.17 -4.15
C ILE A 583 15.98 -23.68 -4.12
N GLY A 584 16.98 -24.18 -4.84
CA GLY A 584 17.28 -25.61 -4.99
C GLY A 584 16.19 -26.38 -5.75
N LYS A 585 15.64 -25.79 -6.82
CA LYS A 585 14.64 -26.42 -7.70
C LYS A 585 14.87 -26.03 -9.16
N THR A 586 14.58 -26.95 -10.08
CA THR A 586 14.44 -26.61 -11.50
C THR A 586 13.19 -25.75 -11.69
N ILE A 587 13.33 -24.59 -12.33
CA ILE A 587 12.17 -23.81 -12.78
C ILE A 587 11.71 -24.40 -14.10
N VAL A 588 10.43 -24.78 -14.19
CA VAL A 588 9.82 -25.22 -15.44
C VAL A 588 9.86 -24.05 -16.44
N ARG A 589 10.42 -24.31 -17.61
CA ARG A 589 10.43 -23.40 -18.76
C ARG A 589 9.35 -23.86 -19.72
N ASP A 590 8.67 -22.90 -20.36
CA ASP A 590 7.76 -23.19 -21.45
C ASP A 590 8.59 -23.56 -22.70
N GLU A 591 8.78 -24.86 -22.93
CA GLU A 591 9.55 -25.38 -24.07
C GLU A 591 8.62 -25.81 -25.21
N SER A 592 8.89 -25.28 -26.42
CA SER A 592 8.33 -25.73 -27.71
C SER A 592 6.81 -26.03 -27.74
N GLY A 593 5.98 -24.99 -27.84
CA GLY A 593 4.54 -25.13 -28.07
C GLY A 593 3.71 -23.90 -27.69
N SER A 594 4.21 -23.06 -26.79
CA SER A 594 3.60 -21.76 -26.49
C SER A 594 3.75 -20.81 -27.69
N VAL A 595 2.63 -20.38 -28.27
CA VAL A 595 2.58 -19.23 -29.18
C VAL A 595 3.19 -18.02 -28.47
N ASP A 596 4.12 -17.32 -29.09
CA ASP A 596 4.61 -16.06 -28.55
C ASP A 596 3.59 -14.95 -28.86
N TYR A 597 2.61 -14.80 -27.97
CA TYR A 597 1.52 -13.84 -28.12
C TYR A 597 2.03 -12.39 -28.27
N ASP A 598 3.20 -12.04 -27.73
CA ASP A 598 3.78 -10.70 -27.86
C ASP A 598 4.20 -10.38 -29.33
N LEU A 599 4.20 -11.35 -30.25
CA LEU A 599 4.34 -11.14 -31.71
C LEU A 599 3.03 -10.74 -32.42
N PHE A 600 1.88 -10.81 -31.74
CA PHE A 600 0.56 -10.51 -32.31
C PHE A 600 -0.09 -9.33 -31.57
N SER A 601 -0.97 -8.57 -32.24
CA SER A 601 -1.75 -7.53 -31.56
C SER A 601 -2.73 -8.14 -30.56
N SER A 602 -2.99 -7.45 -29.44
CA SER A 602 -3.69 -8.02 -28.29
C SER A 602 -5.13 -8.47 -28.56
N GLN A 603 -5.77 -7.94 -29.60
CA GLN A 603 -7.08 -8.40 -30.10
C GLN A 603 -7.09 -9.90 -30.47
N TRP A 604 -5.94 -10.44 -30.88
CA TRP A 604 -5.80 -11.83 -31.30
C TRP A 604 -5.38 -12.77 -30.17
N HIS A 605 -4.98 -12.26 -29.00
CA HIS A 605 -4.39 -13.10 -27.94
C HIS A 605 -5.34 -14.18 -27.45
N ALA A 606 -6.61 -13.84 -27.16
CA ALA A 606 -7.61 -14.81 -26.73
C ALA A 606 -7.90 -15.87 -27.81
N PHE A 607 -8.03 -15.43 -29.06
CA PHE A 607 -8.27 -16.28 -30.23
C PHE A 607 -7.12 -17.27 -30.49
N LEU A 608 -5.88 -16.80 -30.50
CA LEU A 608 -4.69 -17.63 -30.68
C LEU A 608 -4.46 -18.56 -29.47
N GLN A 609 -4.85 -18.13 -28.26
CA GLN A 609 -4.80 -18.96 -27.06
C GLN A 609 -5.89 -20.04 -27.05
N ALA A 610 -7.05 -19.80 -27.67
CA ALA A 610 -8.04 -20.84 -27.93
C ALA A 610 -7.56 -21.82 -29.01
N LEU A 611 -7.00 -21.31 -30.11
CA LEU A 611 -6.54 -22.11 -31.25
C LEU A 611 -5.35 -23.03 -30.89
N SER A 612 -4.40 -22.55 -30.11
CA SER A 612 -3.24 -23.34 -29.63
C SER A 612 -3.55 -24.40 -28.57
N ARG A 613 -4.77 -24.43 -28.03
CA ARG A 613 -5.25 -25.51 -27.15
C ARG A 613 -5.77 -26.73 -27.93
N LEU A 614 -5.89 -26.63 -29.26
CA LEU A 614 -6.31 -27.75 -30.11
C LEU A 614 -5.14 -28.69 -30.39
N GLU A 615 -5.41 -29.99 -30.31
CA GLU A 615 -4.37 -31.03 -30.40
C GLU A 615 -3.65 -31.03 -31.76
N GLY A 616 -2.32 -31.04 -31.71
CA GLY A 616 -1.45 -31.09 -32.90
C GLY A 616 -1.40 -29.81 -33.74
N ILE A 617 -1.93 -28.68 -33.26
CA ILE A 617 -1.83 -27.39 -33.95
C ILE A 617 -0.52 -26.68 -33.56
N ALA A 618 0.24 -26.23 -34.56
CA ALA A 618 1.30 -25.25 -34.43
C ALA A 618 0.89 -23.93 -35.09
N ILE A 619 1.30 -22.79 -34.52
CA ILE A 619 0.99 -21.45 -35.01
C ILE A 619 2.27 -20.63 -35.10
N GLU A 620 2.54 -20.07 -36.28
CA GLU A 620 3.66 -19.16 -36.55
C GLU A 620 3.11 -17.78 -36.91
N ALA A 621 3.83 -16.70 -36.56
CA ALA A 621 3.42 -15.34 -36.93
C ALA A 621 3.52 -15.16 -38.45
N GLY A 622 2.55 -14.47 -39.05
CA GLY A 622 2.48 -14.31 -40.50
C GLY A 622 3.49 -13.31 -41.06
N GLY A 623 3.56 -13.25 -42.40
CA GLY A 623 4.56 -12.46 -43.12
C GLY A 623 4.04 -11.84 -44.42
N ASP A 624 4.93 -11.12 -45.10
CA ASP A 624 4.63 -10.41 -46.34
C ASP A 624 4.24 -11.36 -47.48
N VAL A 625 3.27 -10.94 -48.29
CA VAL A 625 2.79 -11.66 -49.48
C VAL A 625 3.13 -10.85 -50.73
N GLU A 626 3.89 -11.45 -51.63
CA GLU A 626 4.23 -10.84 -52.92
C GLU A 626 3.33 -11.32 -54.06
N ALA A 627 2.97 -10.40 -54.96
CA ALA A 627 2.40 -10.71 -56.26
C ALA A 627 3.18 -9.97 -57.36
N SER A 628 3.66 -10.70 -58.37
CA SER A 628 4.45 -10.14 -59.49
C SER A 628 5.68 -9.32 -59.08
N GLY A 629 6.31 -9.64 -57.94
CA GLY A 629 7.50 -8.94 -57.42
C GLY A 629 7.21 -7.64 -56.68
N VAL A 630 5.99 -7.47 -56.17
CA VAL A 630 5.58 -6.36 -55.30
C VAL A 630 4.83 -6.93 -54.09
N VAL A 631 5.14 -6.47 -52.88
CA VAL A 631 4.39 -6.82 -51.67
C VAL A 631 2.97 -6.23 -51.75
N VAL A 632 1.95 -7.08 -51.61
CA VAL A 632 0.52 -6.70 -51.69
C VAL A 632 -0.21 -6.68 -50.34
N GLY A 633 0.52 -6.97 -49.26
CA GLY A 633 0.04 -7.01 -47.88
C GLY A 633 0.73 -8.12 -47.09
N ALA A 634 0.27 -8.40 -45.88
CA ALA A 634 0.80 -9.48 -45.03
C ALA A 634 -0.34 -10.34 -44.47
N TYR A 635 -0.08 -11.61 -44.18
CA TYR A 635 -1.07 -12.46 -43.50
C TYR A 635 -0.85 -12.46 -41.97
N LEU A 636 -1.88 -12.80 -41.21
CA LEU A 636 -1.91 -12.71 -39.75
C LEU A 636 -1.07 -13.81 -39.08
N ALA A 637 -1.30 -15.07 -39.47
CA ALA A 637 -0.67 -16.24 -38.87
C ALA A 637 -0.65 -17.40 -39.85
N GLU A 638 0.39 -18.25 -39.78
CA GLU A 638 0.36 -19.58 -40.38
C GLU A 638 -0.07 -20.60 -39.32
N VAL A 639 -0.98 -21.50 -39.68
CA VAL A 639 -1.51 -22.55 -38.82
C VAL A 639 -1.24 -23.90 -39.48
N ARG A 640 -0.43 -24.75 -38.83
CA ARG A 640 -0.11 -26.10 -39.30
C ARG A 640 -0.79 -27.16 -38.44
N GLN A 641 -1.37 -28.19 -39.06
CA GLN A 641 -1.86 -29.38 -38.37
C GLN A 641 -1.66 -30.61 -39.27
N ASN A 642 -0.71 -31.48 -38.92
CA ASN A 642 -0.19 -32.53 -39.82
C ASN A 642 0.26 -31.91 -41.17
N ASP A 643 0.02 -32.59 -42.30
CA ASP A 643 0.39 -32.11 -43.65
C ASP A 643 -0.48 -30.92 -44.16
N LYS A 644 -1.36 -30.34 -43.34
CA LYS A 644 -2.20 -29.20 -43.70
C LYS A 644 -1.59 -27.89 -43.20
N VAL A 645 -1.48 -26.93 -44.11
CA VAL A 645 -1.12 -25.53 -43.83
C VAL A 645 -2.31 -24.64 -44.17
N LEU A 646 -2.67 -23.74 -43.25
CA LEU A 646 -3.64 -22.67 -43.44
C LEU A 646 -2.97 -21.32 -43.20
N HIS A 647 -3.28 -20.31 -44.01
CA HIS A 647 -2.94 -18.92 -43.72
C HIS A 647 -4.18 -18.18 -43.22
N LEU A 648 -4.06 -17.49 -42.09
CA LEU A 648 -5.10 -16.59 -41.58
C LEU A 648 -4.85 -15.18 -42.10
N VAL A 649 -5.90 -14.48 -42.54
CA VAL A 649 -5.86 -13.08 -42.98
C VAL A 649 -6.98 -12.31 -42.30
N ASP A 650 -6.70 -11.11 -41.80
CA ASP A 650 -7.71 -10.25 -41.18
C ASP A 650 -8.69 -9.75 -42.24
N SER A 651 -9.99 -10.02 -42.09
CA SER A 651 -11.01 -9.61 -43.06
C SER A 651 -11.26 -8.10 -43.07
N GLN A 652 -10.77 -7.37 -42.05
CA GLN A 652 -10.84 -5.92 -41.98
C GLN A 652 -9.64 -5.23 -42.64
N GLU A 653 -8.61 -5.97 -43.08
CA GLU A 653 -7.51 -5.38 -43.82
C GLU A 653 -7.98 -4.96 -45.24
N PRO A 654 -7.75 -3.70 -45.68
CA PRO A 654 -8.16 -3.26 -47.01
C PRO A 654 -7.59 -4.10 -48.17
N SER A 655 -6.45 -4.75 -47.94
CA SER A 655 -5.74 -5.62 -48.87
C SER A 655 -6.19 -7.09 -48.83
N ALA A 656 -7.05 -7.49 -47.89
CA ALA A 656 -7.37 -8.90 -47.59
C ALA A 656 -7.81 -9.72 -48.81
N GLY A 657 -8.63 -9.14 -49.71
CA GLY A 657 -9.04 -9.81 -50.94
C GLY A 657 -7.89 -10.05 -51.93
N THR A 658 -6.93 -9.12 -52.00
CA THR A 658 -5.72 -9.22 -52.85
C THR A 658 -4.73 -10.23 -52.26
N ILE A 659 -4.50 -10.17 -50.94
CA ILE A 659 -3.63 -11.11 -50.20
C ILE A 659 -4.15 -12.52 -50.37
N LYS A 660 -5.45 -12.74 -50.13
CA LYS A 660 -6.11 -14.03 -50.35
C LYS A 660 -5.92 -14.52 -51.79
N ALA A 661 -6.19 -13.69 -52.78
CA ALA A 661 -6.05 -14.08 -54.19
C ALA A 661 -4.61 -14.40 -54.59
N ALA A 662 -3.61 -13.77 -53.98
CA ALA A 662 -2.19 -14.08 -54.19
C ALA A 662 -1.78 -15.40 -53.51
N LEU A 663 -2.18 -15.61 -52.25
CA LEU A 663 -1.91 -16.86 -51.52
C LEU A 663 -2.61 -18.07 -52.15
N GLU A 664 -3.87 -17.96 -52.55
CA GLU A 664 -4.61 -19.07 -53.18
C GLU A 664 -4.02 -19.45 -54.55
N GLN A 665 -3.37 -18.53 -55.27
CA GLN A 665 -2.60 -18.83 -56.49
C GLN A 665 -1.35 -19.69 -56.23
N THR A 666 -0.83 -19.75 -55.00
CA THR A 666 0.27 -20.68 -54.62
C THR A 666 -0.23 -22.11 -54.35
N GLY A 667 -1.55 -22.34 -54.34
CA GLY A 667 -2.17 -23.59 -53.89
C GLY A 667 -2.42 -23.66 -52.37
N THR A 668 -2.08 -22.60 -51.63
CA THR A 668 -2.25 -22.52 -50.16
C THR A 668 -3.69 -22.13 -49.81
N ARG A 669 -4.26 -22.75 -48.78
CA ARG A 669 -5.65 -22.52 -48.35
C ARG A 669 -5.73 -21.38 -47.32
N VAL A 670 -6.54 -20.38 -47.60
CA VAL A 670 -6.66 -19.15 -46.79
C VAL A 670 -7.99 -19.11 -46.03
N VAL A 671 -7.95 -18.66 -44.78
CA VAL A 671 -9.14 -18.36 -43.97
C VAL A 671 -9.15 -16.89 -43.61
N LEU A 672 -10.27 -16.22 -43.88
CA LEU A 672 -10.50 -14.84 -43.45
C LEU A 672 -11.09 -14.85 -42.03
N ILE A 673 -10.54 -14.04 -41.13
CA ILE A 673 -10.98 -13.90 -39.74
C ILE A 673 -11.31 -12.44 -39.47
N ASP A 674 -12.48 -12.15 -38.90
CA ASP A 674 -12.85 -10.78 -38.52
C ASP A 674 -12.20 -10.39 -37.18
N SER A 675 -11.33 -9.38 -37.20
CA SER A 675 -10.72 -8.82 -35.99
C SER A 675 -11.72 -8.24 -34.98
N ASN A 676 -12.94 -7.89 -35.42
CA ASN A 676 -14.02 -7.45 -34.52
C ASN A 676 -14.81 -8.62 -33.91
N GLN A 677 -14.74 -9.83 -34.49
CA GLN A 677 -15.39 -11.04 -33.97
C GLN A 677 -14.52 -12.30 -34.12
N PRO A 678 -13.34 -12.39 -33.47
CA PRO A 678 -12.40 -13.50 -33.66
C PRO A 678 -12.98 -14.88 -33.29
N GLU A 679 -13.94 -14.91 -32.35
CA GLU A 679 -14.66 -16.11 -31.89
C GLU A 679 -15.20 -16.96 -33.06
N GLY A 680 -15.83 -16.33 -34.06
CA GLY A 680 -16.39 -17.01 -35.25
C GLY A 680 -15.31 -17.56 -36.21
N GLY A 681 -14.08 -17.07 -36.07
CA GLY A 681 -12.91 -17.57 -36.78
C GLY A 681 -12.54 -19.00 -36.39
N LEU A 682 -12.74 -19.40 -35.13
CA LEU A 682 -12.37 -20.74 -34.65
C LEU A 682 -13.20 -21.82 -35.34
N ALA A 683 -14.52 -21.62 -35.44
CA ALA A 683 -15.41 -22.49 -36.21
C ALA A 683 -14.97 -22.54 -37.68
N SER A 684 -14.65 -21.38 -38.28
CA SER A 684 -14.20 -21.28 -39.67
C SER A 684 -12.86 -22.00 -39.94
N ILE A 685 -11.94 -22.02 -38.97
CA ILE A 685 -10.68 -22.77 -39.06
C ILE A 685 -10.91 -24.26 -38.86
N MET A 686 -11.72 -24.67 -37.88
CA MET A 686 -12.10 -26.08 -37.73
C MET A 686 -12.79 -26.61 -38.99
N VAL A 687 -13.67 -25.81 -39.59
CA VAL A 687 -14.29 -26.05 -40.90
C VAL A 687 -13.25 -26.11 -42.03
N ALA A 688 -12.25 -25.21 -42.06
CA ALA A 688 -11.15 -25.29 -43.03
C ALA A 688 -10.28 -26.55 -42.86
N LEU A 689 -10.18 -27.08 -41.64
CA LEU A 689 -9.47 -28.32 -41.32
C LEU A 689 -10.32 -29.58 -41.58
N GLN A 690 -11.66 -29.51 -41.48
CA GLN A 690 -12.56 -30.67 -41.43
C GLN A 690 -13.54 -30.81 -42.61
N GLU A 691 -14.04 -29.72 -43.20
CA GLU A 691 -15.36 -29.72 -43.82
C GLU A 691 -15.44 -29.88 -45.35
N GLN A 692 -16.57 -30.43 -45.77
CA GLN A 692 -17.21 -30.20 -47.07
C GLN A 692 -18.55 -29.45 -46.88
N THR A 693 -18.53 -28.11 -46.87
CA THR A 693 -19.62 -27.16 -47.31
C THR A 693 -21.02 -27.14 -46.63
N GLN A 694 -21.44 -26.00 -46.01
CA GLN A 694 -22.42 -24.97 -46.52
C GLN A 694 -23.19 -24.07 -45.46
N LEU A 695 -23.10 -22.71 -45.57
CA LEU A 695 -24.14 -21.61 -45.37
C LEU A 695 -25.04 -21.50 -44.08
N ALA A 696 -25.63 -20.39 -43.60
CA ALA A 696 -25.62 -18.89 -43.71
C ALA A 696 -26.32 -18.29 -42.42
N ASP A 697 -26.90 -17.08 -42.17
CA ASP A 697 -27.32 -15.80 -42.84
C ASP A 697 -27.54 -14.66 -41.74
N PRO A 698 -27.96 -13.37 -42.00
CA PRO A 698 -27.58 -12.20 -41.15
C PRO A 698 -28.68 -11.32 -40.40
N ILE A 699 -28.47 -9.97 -40.30
CA ILE A 699 -28.71 -9.03 -39.15
C ILE A 699 -29.46 -7.72 -39.55
N GLU A 700 -30.02 -6.89 -38.61
CA GLU A 700 -30.37 -5.45 -38.89
C GLU A 700 -30.35 -4.44 -37.68
N LYS A 701 -30.46 -3.11 -37.94
CA LYS A 701 -30.35 -1.92 -37.02
C LYS A 701 -31.11 -0.66 -37.56
N PRO A 702 -31.57 0.31 -36.72
CA PRO A 702 -31.25 1.77 -36.86
C PRO A 702 -31.37 2.60 -35.53
N GLU A 703 -31.55 3.94 -35.47
CA GLU A 703 -30.58 5.07 -35.63
C GLU A 703 -31.05 6.35 -34.83
N VAL A 704 -30.61 7.60 -35.11
CA VAL A 704 -30.35 8.70 -34.09
C VAL A 704 -31.05 10.10 -34.28
N GLY A 705 -31.15 10.93 -33.21
CA GLY A 705 -31.41 12.41 -33.25
C GLY A 705 -31.25 13.21 -31.91
N GLU A 706 -30.94 14.53 -31.96
CA GLU A 706 -30.65 15.50 -30.83
C GLU A 706 -31.41 16.87 -31.03
N PRO A 707 -31.21 18.03 -30.32
CA PRO A 707 -30.41 18.42 -29.11
C PRO A 707 -31.07 19.43 -28.07
N ASP A 708 -30.29 19.84 -27.03
CA ASP A 708 -30.28 21.12 -26.21
C ASP A 708 -31.45 21.53 -25.26
N ASP A 709 -31.29 22.23 -24.11
CA ASP A 709 -30.13 22.62 -23.23
C ASP A 709 -30.62 23.13 -21.81
N SER A 710 -29.70 23.35 -20.83
CA SER A 710 -29.73 24.20 -19.59
C SER A 710 -29.80 23.63 -18.14
N ASP A 711 -28.71 23.86 -17.38
CA ASP A 711 -28.50 24.23 -15.93
C ASP A 711 -28.98 23.42 -14.67
N LYS A 712 -28.12 22.51 -14.14
CA LYS A 712 -27.38 22.47 -12.81
C LYS A 712 -28.10 22.61 -11.43
N GLU A 713 -27.76 21.93 -10.31
CA GLU A 713 -26.96 20.70 -9.98
C GLU A 713 -27.72 19.85 -8.89
N PRO A 714 -27.47 19.76 -7.54
CA PRO A 714 -26.34 20.03 -6.60
C PRO A 714 -25.85 18.72 -5.85
N PRO A 715 -25.09 18.70 -4.70
CA PRO A 715 -24.60 17.45 -4.07
C PRO A 715 -25.57 16.80 -3.05
N VAL A 716 -25.50 15.46 -2.88
CA VAL A 716 -26.41 14.67 -2.02
C VAL A 716 -25.66 13.54 -1.26
N GLY A 717 -26.14 13.14 -0.08
CA GLY A 717 -25.48 12.17 0.83
C GLY A 717 -26.39 11.10 1.43
N PHE A 718 -26.69 10.02 0.69
CA PHE A 718 -27.86 9.15 0.89
C PHE A 718 -27.56 7.62 0.90
N HIS A 719 -26.44 7.21 1.51
CA HIS A 719 -26.06 5.78 1.59
C HIS A 719 -27.06 4.88 2.35
N PRO A 720 -27.66 5.29 3.49
CA PRO A 720 -28.58 4.43 4.24
C PRO A 720 -29.82 4.05 3.42
N ASP A 721 -30.36 5.01 2.68
CA ASP A 721 -31.57 4.91 1.89
C ASP A 721 -31.38 3.96 0.68
N CYS A 722 -30.18 4.00 0.07
CA CYS A 722 -29.76 3.01 -0.93
C CYS A 722 -29.75 1.59 -0.35
N ILE A 723 -29.17 1.42 0.85
CA ILE A 723 -29.05 0.11 1.51
C ILE A 723 -30.39 -0.42 1.99
N GLU A 724 -31.32 0.43 2.43
CA GLU A 724 -32.68 0.00 2.76
C GLU A 724 -33.40 -0.54 1.52
N ARG A 725 -33.32 0.14 0.36
CA ARG A 725 -33.87 -0.37 -0.92
C ARG A 725 -33.22 -1.70 -1.34
N VAL A 726 -31.89 -1.82 -1.23
CA VAL A 726 -31.17 -3.09 -1.53
C VAL A 726 -31.58 -4.22 -0.58
N SER A 727 -31.73 -3.93 0.72
CA SER A 727 -32.20 -4.89 1.73
C SER A 727 -33.61 -5.38 1.43
N GLN A 728 -34.51 -4.48 1.03
CA GLN A 728 -35.88 -4.81 0.64
C GLN A 728 -35.93 -5.67 -0.64
N VAL A 729 -35.17 -5.31 -1.69
CA VAL A 729 -35.17 -6.05 -2.97
C VAL A 729 -34.53 -7.43 -2.86
N LEU A 730 -33.43 -7.57 -2.09
CA LEU A 730 -32.81 -8.88 -1.86
C LEU A 730 -33.55 -9.73 -0.82
N GLY A 731 -34.41 -9.12 0.02
CA GLY A 731 -35.06 -9.79 1.14
C GLY A 731 -34.10 -10.15 2.29
N LEU A 732 -32.97 -9.46 2.40
CA LEU A 732 -31.86 -9.78 3.29
C LEU A 732 -31.60 -8.67 4.31
N SER A 733 -31.35 -9.03 5.58
CA SER A 733 -30.93 -8.07 6.61
C SER A 733 -29.43 -7.76 6.47
N LEU A 734 -29.10 -6.52 6.12
CA LEU A 734 -27.73 -6.07 5.83
C LEU A 734 -27.14 -5.29 7.01
N LEU A 735 -26.15 -5.89 7.67
CA LEU A 735 -25.41 -5.29 8.78
C LEU A 735 -24.18 -4.54 8.26
N SER A 736 -24.03 -3.27 8.66
CA SER A 736 -22.86 -2.46 8.29
C SER A 736 -21.56 -3.04 8.89
N LYS A 737 -20.53 -3.16 8.05
CA LYS A 737 -19.12 -3.40 8.44
C LYS A 737 -18.26 -2.15 8.25
N SER A 738 -18.66 -1.24 7.36
CA SER A 738 -18.07 0.09 7.20
C SER A 738 -19.11 1.07 6.63
N ARG A 739 -18.71 2.34 6.42
CA ARG A 739 -19.53 3.36 5.76
C ARG A 739 -20.05 2.93 4.37
N THR A 740 -19.33 2.05 3.68
CA THR A 740 -19.60 1.62 2.30
C THR A 740 -19.68 0.11 2.13
N ALA A 741 -19.57 -0.70 3.19
CA ALA A 741 -19.58 -2.17 3.12
C ALA A 741 -20.54 -2.79 4.15
N TYR A 742 -21.37 -3.72 3.71
CA TYR A 742 -22.47 -4.34 4.45
C TYR A 742 -22.50 -5.84 4.16
N VAL A 743 -22.94 -6.67 5.11
CA VAL A 743 -23.08 -8.13 4.94
C VAL A 743 -24.28 -8.68 5.69
N THR A 744 -24.73 -9.88 5.35
CA THR A 744 -25.73 -10.64 6.14
C THR A 744 -25.17 -11.18 7.45
N GLU A 745 -26.04 -11.51 8.41
CA GLU A 745 -25.64 -12.02 9.73
C GLU A 745 -24.96 -13.41 9.65
N ASP A 746 -25.37 -14.25 8.71
CA ASP A 746 -24.75 -15.55 8.40
C ASP A 746 -23.44 -15.44 7.60
N GLY A 747 -23.18 -14.27 7.00
CA GLY A 747 -22.00 -14.02 6.18
C GLY A 747 -22.03 -14.62 4.77
N SER A 748 -23.21 -15.00 4.23
CA SER A 748 -23.31 -15.49 2.84
C SER A 748 -23.17 -14.39 1.79
N THR A 749 -23.68 -13.19 2.09
CA THR A 749 -23.92 -12.14 1.10
C THR A 749 -23.28 -10.83 1.55
N ALA A 750 -22.59 -10.14 0.63
CA ALA A 750 -21.93 -8.86 0.86
C ALA A 750 -22.33 -7.81 -0.18
N VAL A 751 -22.48 -6.57 0.28
CA VAL A 751 -22.83 -5.41 -0.56
C VAL A 751 -21.84 -4.29 -0.30
N VAL A 752 -21.24 -3.77 -1.37
CA VAL A 752 -20.51 -2.49 -1.35
C VAL A 752 -21.43 -1.41 -1.91
N CYS A 753 -21.75 -0.39 -1.11
CA CYS A 753 -22.54 0.76 -1.54
C CYS A 753 -21.66 2.00 -1.71
N SER A 754 -21.80 2.66 -2.86
CA SER A 754 -21.18 3.95 -3.17
C SER A 754 -22.24 4.86 -3.79
N ILE A 755 -22.18 6.16 -3.50
CA ILE A 755 -23.07 7.16 -4.12
C ILE A 755 -22.27 8.16 -4.94
N SER A 756 -22.92 8.72 -5.97
CA SER A 756 -22.49 9.89 -6.71
C SER A 756 -23.60 10.92 -6.65
N LYS A 757 -23.24 12.21 -6.58
CA LYS A 757 -24.17 13.26 -7.01
C LYS A 757 -24.38 13.19 -8.52
N THR A 758 -25.37 13.90 -9.04
CA THR A 758 -25.47 14.12 -10.49
C THR A 758 -24.36 15.07 -10.94
N HIS A 759 -23.68 14.72 -12.03
CA HIS A 759 -22.68 15.52 -12.71
C HIS A 759 -23.13 15.74 -14.16
N GLU A 760 -23.29 16.98 -14.59
CA GLU A 760 -23.67 17.29 -15.96
C GLU A 760 -22.45 17.36 -16.88
N ASN A 761 -22.55 16.74 -18.05
CA ASN A 761 -21.52 16.81 -19.09
C ASN A 761 -22.21 16.74 -20.46
N ASN A 762 -22.10 17.80 -21.26
CA ASN A 762 -22.86 17.99 -22.51
C ASN A 762 -24.36 17.65 -22.39
N GLY A 763 -25.06 18.27 -21.42
CA GLY A 763 -26.51 18.09 -21.21
C GLY A 763 -26.94 16.70 -20.70
N THR A 764 -26.07 15.71 -20.69
CA THR A 764 -26.38 14.35 -20.22
C THR A 764 -26.09 14.25 -18.71
N PRO A 765 -27.06 13.85 -17.88
CA PRO A 765 -26.81 13.55 -16.47
C PRO A 765 -25.87 12.35 -16.33
N SER A 766 -24.81 12.49 -15.53
CA SER A 766 -23.82 11.45 -15.32
C SER A 766 -23.43 11.28 -13.84
N TYR A 767 -22.86 10.13 -13.51
CA TYR A 767 -22.55 9.70 -12.16
C TYR A 767 -21.18 9.02 -12.17
N TRP A 768 -20.33 9.33 -11.19
CA TRP A 768 -18.94 8.90 -11.13
C TRP A 768 -18.66 8.19 -9.82
N PHE A 769 -18.03 7.02 -9.88
CA PHE A 769 -17.67 6.24 -8.71
C PHE A 769 -16.24 5.71 -8.86
N ALA A 770 -15.49 5.72 -7.76
CA ALA A 770 -14.23 5.02 -7.63
C ALA A 770 -14.48 3.64 -7.03
N PHE A 771 -14.13 2.58 -7.76
CA PHE A 771 -14.13 1.21 -7.24
C PHE A 771 -12.69 0.78 -6.97
N HIS A 772 -12.39 0.38 -5.73
CA HIS A 772 -11.04 0.10 -5.26
C HIS A 772 -10.72 -1.39 -5.23
N PRO A 773 -9.44 -1.79 -5.39
CA PRO A 773 -9.00 -3.19 -5.20
C PRO A 773 -9.42 -3.81 -3.87
N SER A 774 -9.46 -3.03 -2.78
CA SER A 774 -9.95 -3.50 -1.47
C SER A 774 -11.46 -3.73 -1.41
N GLN A 775 -12.26 -3.09 -2.28
CA GLN A 775 -13.68 -3.40 -2.45
C GLN A 775 -13.89 -4.65 -3.32
N LYS A 776 -13.03 -4.86 -4.33
CA LYS A 776 -12.96 -6.11 -5.11
C LYS A 776 -12.61 -7.30 -4.22
N GLU A 777 -11.48 -7.21 -3.52
CA GLU A 777 -10.99 -8.23 -2.58
C GLU A 777 -12.02 -8.51 -1.47
N PHE A 778 -12.69 -7.49 -0.94
CA PHE A 778 -13.77 -7.68 0.02
C PHE A 778 -14.93 -8.52 -0.54
N LEU A 779 -15.39 -8.24 -1.77
CA LEU A 779 -16.50 -8.98 -2.40
C LEU A 779 -16.10 -10.38 -2.89
N GLU A 780 -14.84 -10.60 -3.25
CA GLU A 780 -14.29 -11.92 -3.62
C GLU A 780 -14.29 -12.94 -2.46
N ASN A 781 -14.49 -12.50 -1.23
CA ASN A 781 -14.53 -13.36 -0.04
C ASN A 781 -15.95 -13.86 0.33
N PHE A 782 -16.97 -13.61 -0.49
CA PHE A 782 -18.38 -13.99 -0.23
C PHE A 782 -19.00 -14.73 -1.42
N ASP A 783 -19.86 -15.71 -1.14
CA ASP A 783 -20.56 -16.49 -2.17
C ASP A 783 -21.48 -15.62 -3.05
N GLN A 784 -22.02 -14.54 -2.48
CA GLN A 784 -22.84 -13.55 -3.19
C GLN A 784 -22.35 -12.12 -2.91
N GLY A 785 -21.57 -11.56 -3.83
CA GLY A 785 -21.18 -10.15 -3.81
C GLY A 785 -22.08 -9.27 -4.69
N TYR A 786 -22.37 -8.05 -4.23
CA TYR A 786 -23.07 -7.01 -5.01
C TYR A 786 -22.42 -5.64 -4.84
N VAL A 787 -22.59 -4.78 -5.85
CA VAL A 787 -22.24 -3.36 -5.80
C VAL A 787 -23.50 -2.51 -6.02
N ALA A 788 -23.84 -1.71 -5.02
CA ALA A 788 -24.92 -0.74 -5.06
C ALA A 788 -24.37 0.66 -5.42
N LEU A 789 -24.90 1.27 -6.48
CA LEU A 789 -24.48 2.56 -7.01
C LEU A 789 -25.66 3.53 -6.94
N GLY A 790 -25.64 4.43 -5.96
CA GLY A 790 -26.66 5.47 -5.81
C GLY A 790 -26.40 6.64 -6.77
N CYS A 791 -27.27 6.84 -7.75
CA CYS A 791 -27.14 7.85 -8.80
C CYS A 791 -27.95 9.12 -8.48
N GLY A 792 -27.39 10.04 -7.71
CA GLY A 792 -27.99 11.32 -7.34
C GLY A 792 -29.09 11.26 -6.27
N LEU A 793 -29.99 10.27 -6.35
CA LEU A 793 -31.12 10.06 -5.42
C LEU A 793 -31.27 8.57 -5.04
N PRO A 794 -31.86 8.24 -3.88
CA PRO A 794 -32.06 6.85 -3.43
C PRO A 794 -32.85 5.98 -4.43
N GLU A 795 -33.85 6.58 -5.08
CA GLU A 795 -34.73 5.91 -6.05
C GLU A 795 -33.96 5.49 -7.31
N GLN A 796 -32.80 6.10 -7.57
CA GLN A 796 -31.89 5.77 -8.66
C GLN A 796 -30.69 4.95 -8.16
N THR A 797 -30.95 3.98 -7.28
CA THR A 797 -29.95 2.98 -6.87
C THR A 797 -29.88 1.86 -7.90
N ILE A 798 -28.69 1.61 -8.46
CA ILE A 798 -28.40 0.49 -9.36
C ILE A 798 -27.73 -0.62 -8.55
N LEU A 799 -28.16 -1.87 -8.69
CA LEU A 799 -27.60 -3.03 -7.99
C LEU A 799 -27.00 -4.02 -8.99
N VAL A 800 -25.67 -3.99 -9.12
CA VAL A 800 -24.93 -4.86 -10.04
C VAL A 800 -24.36 -6.05 -9.26
N PRO A 801 -24.62 -7.31 -9.66
CA PRO A 801 -23.91 -8.47 -9.15
C PRO A 801 -22.39 -8.32 -9.34
N PHE A 802 -21.61 -8.71 -8.34
CA PHE A 802 -20.16 -8.52 -8.37
C PHE A 802 -19.48 -9.32 -9.49
N GLN A 803 -20.04 -10.48 -9.87
CA GLN A 803 -19.53 -11.28 -10.99
C GLN A 803 -19.63 -10.51 -12.31
N ASP A 804 -20.79 -9.90 -12.59
CA ASP A 804 -21.04 -9.08 -13.76
C ASP A 804 -20.10 -7.87 -13.79
N LEU A 805 -20.04 -7.09 -12.71
CA LEU A 805 -19.14 -5.94 -12.61
C LEU A 805 -17.67 -6.35 -12.75
N SER A 806 -17.26 -7.47 -12.14
CA SER A 806 -15.89 -7.96 -12.23
C SER A 806 -15.50 -8.40 -13.65
N SER A 807 -16.47 -8.78 -14.48
CA SER A 807 -16.23 -9.06 -15.91
C SER A 807 -16.00 -7.79 -16.74
N TRP A 808 -16.41 -6.62 -16.23
CA TRP A 808 -16.28 -5.32 -16.92
C TRP A 808 -15.14 -4.45 -16.38
N LEU A 809 -14.46 -4.83 -15.30
CA LEU A 809 -13.40 -4.01 -14.69
C LEU A 809 -12.25 -3.68 -15.65
N ASP A 810 -11.89 -4.63 -16.52
CA ASP A 810 -10.85 -4.41 -17.53
C ASP A 810 -11.31 -3.51 -18.70
N ASP A 811 -12.61 -3.24 -18.82
CA ASP A 811 -13.17 -2.26 -19.76
C ASP A 811 -13.11 -0.82 -19.21
N PHE A 812 -12.96 -0.62 -17.89
CA PHE A 812 -12.93 0.71 -17.28
C PHE A 812 -11.52 1.33 -17.26
N TRP A 813 -11.42 2.66 -17.32
CA TRP A 813 -10.15 3.35 -17.05
C TRP A 813 -9.75 3.14 -15.58
N THR A 814 -8.44 3.02 -15.35
CA THR A 814 -7.85 3.00 -14.00
C THR A 814 -7.03 4.25 -13.76
N THR A 815 -7.02 4.74 -12.52
CA THR A 815 -6.00 5.67 -12.04
C THR A 815 -5.01 4.91 -11.17
N GLU A 816 -3.72 4.99 -11.50
CA GLU A 816 -2.61 4.43 -10.70
C GLU A 816 -1.64 5.55 -10.33
N LYS A 817 -1.57 5.91 -9.05
CA LYS A 817 -0.64 6.94 -8.55
C LYS A 817 -0.37 6.80 -7.05
N ASP A 818 0.90 6.89 -6.66
CA ASP A 818 1.35 6.99 -5.26
C ASP A 818 0.63 6.00 -4.30
N ASP A 819 0.74 4.70 -4.59
CA ASP A 819 0.09 3.56 -3.89
C ASP A 819 -1.46 3.59 -3.84
N ARG A 820 -2.12 4.38 -4.70
CA ARG A 820 -3.58 4.32 -4.93
C ARG A 820 -3.90 3.86 -6.34
N MET A 821 -4.63 2.75 -6.42
CA MET A 821 -5.24 2.21 -7.64
C MET A 821 -6.76 2.18 -7.46
N TYR A 822 -7.51 2.52 -8.52
CA TYR A 822 -8.96 2.31 -8.61
C TYR A 822 -9.47 2.35 -10.05
N TRP A 823 -10.59 1.67 -10.30
CA TRP A 823 -11.36 1.72 -11.53
C TRP A 823 -12.36 2.89 -11.50
N HIS A 824 -12.52 3.57 -12.65
CA HIS A 824 -13.50 4.63 -12.84
C HIS A 824 -14.80 4.06 -13.42
N ILE A 825 -15.79 3.84 -12.57
CA ILE A 825 -17.16 3.55 -12.99
C ILE A 825 -17.82 4.89 -13.33
N ARG A 826 -18.32 5.06 -14.56
CA ARG A 826 -19.03 6.28 -15.00
C ARG A 826 -20.32 5.90 -15.70
N ILE A 827 -21.45 6.37 -15.18
CA ILE A 827 -22.78 6.02 -15.67
C ILE A 827 -23.45 7.28 -16.18
N HIS A 828 -23.99 7.24 -17.40
CA HIS A 828 -24.75 8.33 -18.02
C HIS A 828 -26.22 7.92 -18.07
N LYS A 829 -27.13 8.88 -17.88
CA LYS A 829 -28.58 8.66 -18.04
C LYS A 829 -29.03 9.23 -19.38
N GLU A 830 -29.30 8.33 -20.32
CA GLU A 830 -29.73 8.63 -21.69
C GLU A 830 -31.25 8.36 -21.80
N GLY A 831 -32.06 9.36 -21.42
CA GLY A 831 -33.50 9.18 -21.26
C GLY A 831 -33.81 8.30 -20.05
N GLU A 832 -34.54 7.20 -20.23
CA GLU A 832 -34.70 6.17 -19.17
C GLU A 832 -33.54 5.17 -19.12
N ALA A 833 -32.64 5.15 -20.10
CA ALA A 833 -31.54 4.19 -20.14
C ALA A 833 -30.35 4.65 -19.27
N LEU A 834 -29.70 3.68 -18.61
CA LEU A 834 -28.49 3.90 -17.82
C LEU A 834 -27.30 3.20 -18.50
N ARG A 835 -26.27 3.99 -18.78
CA ARG A 835 -25.22 3.67 -19.76
C ARG A 835 -23.83 3.81 -19.15
N LEU A 836 -23.14 2.69 -18.97
CA LEU A 836 -21.84 2.61 -18.33
C LEU A 836 -20.73 2.88 -19.37
N ASP A 837 -19.93 3.93 -19.19
CA ASP A 837 -18.77 4.21 -20.05
C ASP A 837 -17.75 3.08 -19.95
N ARG A 838 -17.10 2.81 -21.09
CA ARG A 838 -15.99 1.88 -21.24
C ARG A 838 -14.89 2.52 -22.08
N LYS A 839 -13.68 1.98 -22.01
CA LYS A 839 -12.49 2.47 -22.72
C LYS A 839 -12.78 2.82 -24.18
N GLN A 840 -12.15 3.90 -24.65
CA GLN A 840 -12.42 4.51 -25.95
C GLN A 840 -12.38 3.49 -27.10
N GLY A 841 -13.53 3.31 -27.76
CA GLY A 841 -13.75 2.32 -28.82
C GLY A 841 -14.76 1.21 -28.45
N MET A 842 -14.95 0.91 -27.17
CA MET A 842 -15.78 -0.24 -26.72
C MET A 842 -17.29 0.07 -26.60
N GLY A 843 -17.68 1.35 -26.69
CA GLY A 843 -19.08 1.79 -26.54
C GLY A 843 -19.62 1.67 -25.11
N ARG A 844 -20.72 2.37 -24.84
CA ARG A 844 -21.40 2.35 -23.54
C ARG A 844 -22.22 1.06 -23.36
N LEU A 845 -22.06 0.39 -22.22
CA LEU A 845 -22.82 -0.80 -21.87
C LEU A 845 -24.20 -0.41 -21.31
N ASP A 846 -25.26 -1.15 -21.67
CA ASP A 846 -26.59 -0.98 -21.07
C ASP A 846 -26.66 -1.66 -19.70
N ILE A 847 -26.87 -0.87 -18.65
CA ILE A 847 -27.04 -1.36 -17.28
C ILE A 847 -28.42 -0.98 -16.70
N THR A 848 -29.36 -0.53 -17.53
CA THR A 848 -30.71 -0.12 -17.12
C THR A 848 -31.45 -1.23 -16.37
N HIS A 849 -31.20 -2.48 -16.76
CA HIS A 849 -31.79 -3.67 -16.14
C HIS A 849 -31.28 -3.98 -14.71
N HIS A 850 -30.22 -3.31 -14.24
CA HIS A 850 -29.75 -3.36 -12.85
C HIS A 850 -30.35 -2.24 -11.97
N LEU A 851 -31.17 -1.34 -12.52
CA LEU A 851 -31.84 -0.30 -11.74
C LEU A 851 -32.85 -0.93 -10.76
N LEU A 852 -32.80 -0.53 -9.49
CA LEU A 852 -33.78 -0.97 -8.50
C LEU A 852 -35.11 -0.26 -8.72
N ASN A 853 -35.97 -0.87 -9.53
CA ASN A 853 -37.39 -0.53 -9.62
C ASN A 853 -38.04 -0.51 -8.23
N SER A 854 -38.89 0.48 -7.98
CA SER A 854 -39.63 0.69 -6.73
C SER A 854 -40.84 -0.25 -6.57
#